data_AF-A0A4Q4YEQ6-F1
#
_entry.id   AF-A0A4Q4YEQ6-F1
#
_cell.length_a   1.000
_cell.length_b   1.000
_cell.length_c   1.000
_cell.angle_alpha   90.00
_cell.angle_beta   90.00
_cell.angle_gamma   90.00
#
_symmetry.space_group_name_H-M   'P 1'
#
loop_
_entity.id
_entity.type
_entity.pdbx_description
1 polymer ?
#
loop_
_entity_poly.entity_id
_entity_poly.type
_entity_poly.pdbx_seq_one_letter_code
_entity_poly.pdbx_strand_id
1 'polypeptide(L)'
;MALSLFQAKGYSRLDDLTEEQKLALLDIWKHAEAMAKDMKITVDIEDEFLSAIFADGWSTRDSAPEHPVIPDRKQTSVLAGTFKQDLPVKDGAKASVHRKKGKAAYLKVHVGGAAQSIGWMWTDARGRIVNKAFIDRSQPEEELQQKVVLLYDKSEKQRVLPYNVDVAVYIARHRILAWSKHGFPAHTMGEDEHFELFKPLVLCVQLLAEHRNLINSLESELLRFNPMRGGGSFTRGSGLFKSLEILIRSPSFTPTISSLRRFSFSPRRMAPRDPNTLANYGDWRMRHTTVNFKVNFDKQRLEGSVLLELESLTDKESKEIILDTNSLSVLSVKLNSSDSDWMIKDRVAPYGSPLHVSVPNGASLGEVVKLDIGLETTEDCAGLQWMTPSQTGNKKHPYVYSQCQAILARSILPCQDTPDVKSTYTFNITSPLPVVASGVPVPSDTAGEGDKLFRFEQKVPIPSYLFALASGDLATAPIGKISVVVTGPEALKDAQWEFEADMDKFIDIAQKLVFDYQWGEYNILVLPPSFAYGGMENPIYTFATPTVVSGDRQNVDVIAQDAVALLGADHEFTKLIINHKGVDPEDAFSTVPYEKGFHFLYYLERLVGREHFDRFIPHYFNTWARKSLDSYEFKKTFLDFFEGYGNAEIKEKIATIPWEERFYKPGLPPKPDFNTVYVDKCLDLAEKWRQEDYKPDVNDIESFTANQMVVFLQAIQSFPTPLSAERSHLLGTTYNISSSKNVEVKSAYYIVSLNAGDKGEIPGIIELVSSIGRMKFVRPLYRKLNEVDRDLALKTFEKNKDFYPSTTRNQLEKDLGLK
;
A
#
# COMPACT_ATOMS: atom_id res chain seq x y z
N MET A 1 -17.63 -35.63 43.88
CA MET A 1 -18.27 -35.57 42.54
C MET A 1 -17.18 -35.40 41.49
N ALA A 2 -17.41 -35.84 40.25
CA ALA A 2 -16.36 -36.14 39.30
C ALA A 2 -15.58 -34.90 38.80
N LEU A 3 -14.25 -34.93 38.97
CA LEU A 3 -13.34 -34.20 38.08
C LEU A 3 -13.30 -34.94 36.75
N SER A 4 -13.89 -34.37 35.69
CA SER A 4 -13.70 -34.90 34.34
C SER A 4 -12.24 -34.68 33.93
N LEU A 5 -11.48 -35.76 33.86
CA LEU A 5 -10.21 -35.79 33.15
C LEU A 5 -10.49 -35.38 31.70
N PHE A 6 -10.11 -34.17 31.31
CA PHE A 6 -9.99 -33.81 29.91
C PHE A 6 -8.95 -34.75 29.29
N GLN A 7 -9.39 -35.77 28.56
CA GLN A 7 -8.51 -36.62 27.79
C GLN A 7 -7.89 -35.76 26.67
N ALA A 8 -6.57 -35.63 26.68
CA ALA A 8 -5.86 -34.94 25.61
C ALA A 8 -6.22 -35.58 24.26
N LYS A 9 -6.70 -34.78 23.30
CA LYS A 9 -7.11 -35.30 21.99
C LYS A 9 -5.85 -35.75 21.26
N GLY A 10 -5.75 -37.05 21.00
CA GLY A 10 -4.62 -37.63 20.28
C GLY A 10 -4.72 -37.31 18.79
N TYR A 11 -3.72 -36.61 18.27
CA TYR A 11 -3.43 -36.47 16.85
C TYR A 11 -2.19 -37.29 16.51
N SER A 12 -2.29 -38.11 15.47
CA SER A 12 -1.25 -39.03 14.97
C SER A 12 -1.21 -39.12 13.43
N ARG A 13 -2.15 -38.47 12.74
CA ARG A 13 -2.25 -38.39 11.27
C ARG A 13 -3.05 -37.15 10.87
N LEU A 14 -2.97 -36.79 9.59
CA LEU A 14 -3.66 -35.64 9.02
C LEU A 14 -5.20 -35.69 9.19
N ASP A 15 -5.81 -36.88 9.09
CA ASP A 15 -7.26 -37.09 9.27
C ASP A 15 -7.77 -36.78 10.68
N ASP A 16 -6.90 -36.70 11.68
CA ASP A 16 -7.30 -36.37 13.06
C ASP A 16 -7.54 -34.84 13.23
N LEU A 17 -7.09 -34.03 12.26
CA LEU A 17 -7.23 -32.56 12.18
C LEU A 17 -8.47 -32.15 11.37
N THR A 18 -9.19 -31.13 11.83
CA THR A 18 -10.26 -30.48 11.05
C THR A 18 -9.69 -29.60 9.93
N GLU A 19 -10.52 -29.22 8.94
CA GLU A 19 -10.07 -28.31 7.87
C GLU A 19 -9.60 -26.95 8.41
N GLU A 20 -10.28 -26.38 9.41
CA GLU A 20 -9.83 -25.16 10.09
C GLU A 20 -8.44 -25.32 10.73
N GLN A 21 -8.14 -26.50 11.30
CA GLN A 21 -6.83 -26.82 11.84
C GLN A 21 -5.78 -26.96 10.74
N LYS A 22 -6.11 -27.54 9.58
CA LYS A 22 -5.18 -27.64 8.44
C LYS A 22 -4.85 -26.24 7.89
N LEU A 23 -5.86 -25.41 7.66
CA LEU A 23 -5.70 -24.02 7.22
C LEU A 23 -4.82 -23.22 8.19
N ALA A 24 -5.04 -23.35 9.50
CA ALA A 24 -4.22 -22.69 10.53
C ALA A 24 -2.77 -23.19 10.61
N LEU A 25 -2.40 -24.27 9.92
CA LEU A 25 -1.00 -24.71 9.77
C LEU A 25 -0.37 -24.14 8.50
N LEU A 26 -1.14 -23.91 7.43
CA LEU A 26 -0.64 -23.33 6.17
C LEU A 26 -0.12 -21.88 6.35
N ASP A 27 -0.59 -21.13 7.34
CA ASP A 27 -0.03 -19.81 7.68
C ASP A 27 1.45 -19.87 8.10
N ILE A 28 1.93 -21.02 8.60
CA ILE A 28 3.35 -21.24 8.90
C ILE A 28 4.16 -21.31 7.59
N TRP A 29 3.59 -21.89 6.53
CA TRP A 29 4.24 -22.00 5.23
C TRP A 29 4.39 -20.62 4.55
N LYS A 30 3.39 -19.74 4.68
CA LYS A 30 3.47 -18.35 4.18
C LYS A 30 4.65 -17.57 4.76
N HIS A 31 5.01 -17.82 6.03
CA HIS A 31 6.21 -17.23 6.64
C HIS A 31 7.51 -17.81 6.05
N ALA A 32 7.51 -19.10 5.67
CA ALA A 32 8.63 -19.73 4.98
C ALA A 32 8.84 -19.15 3.57
N GLU A 33 7.74 -18.90 2.83
CA GLU A 33 7.77 -18.24 1.50
C GLU A 33 8.41 -16.85 1.56
N ALA A 34 8.04 -16.05 2.57
CA ALA A 34 8.61 -14.71 2.78
C ALA A 34 10.14 -14.74 2.99
N MET A 35 10.70 -15.86 3.46
CA MET A 35 12.13 -16.05 3.70
C MET A 35 12.86 -16.74 2.54
N ALA A 36 12.15 -17.41 1.63
CA ALA A 36 12.75 -18.09 0.48
C ALA A 36 11.83 -18.06 -0.76
N LYS A 37 12.22 -17.26 -1.76
CA LYS A 37 11.50 -17.02 -3.03
C LYS A 37 11.16 -18.29 -3.84
N ASP A 38 11.85 -19.40 -3.57
CA ASP A 38 11.66 -20.70 -4.22
C ASP A 38 10.79 -21.69 -3.41
N MET A 39 10.24 -21.30 -2.24
CA MET A 39 9.33 -22.11 -1.42
C MET A 39 7.85 -21.93 -1.76
N LYS A 40 7.54 -21.43 -2.96
CA LYS A 40 6.19 -21.07 -3.40
C LYS A 40 5.18 -22.18 -3.14
N ILE A 41 4.04 -21.80 -2.56
CA ILE A 41 2.93 -22.70 -2.31
C ILE A 41 2.30 -23.13 -3.65
N THR A 42 2.16 -24.44 -3.82
CA THR A 42 1.33 -25.09 -4.85
C THR A 42 0.46 -26.11 -4.13
N VAL A 43 -0.65 -26.53 -4.75
CA VAL A 43 -1.57 -27.51 -4.14
C VAL A 43 -0.82 -28.79 -3.73
N ASP A 44 0.12 -29.26 -4.56
CA ASP A 44 0.97 -30.40 -4.25
C ASP A 44 1.83 -30.16 -2.98
N ILE A 45 2.38 -28.95 -2.82
CA ILE A 45 3.24 -28.57 -1.69
C ILE A 45 2.43 -28.40 -0.38
N GLU A 46 1.17 -27.95 -0.45
CA GLU A 46 0.27 -27.89 0.72
C GLU A 46 0.01 -29.28 1.30
N ASP A 47 -0.42 -30.22 0.45
CA ASP A 47 -0.67 -31.62 0.83
C ASP A 47 0.61 -32.32 1.29
N GLU A 48 1.74 -32.08 0.62
CA GLU A 48 3.03 -32.61 1.03
C GLU A 48 3.45 -32.08 2.42
N PHE A 49 3.38 -30.76 2.66
CA PHE A 49 3.70 -30.14 3.96
C PHE A 49 2.82 -30.68 5.09
N LEU A 50 1.51 -30.69 4.90
CA LEU A 50 0.56 -31.22 5.89
C LEU A 50 0.79 -32.72 6.16
N SER A 51 1.19 -33.48 5.14
CA SER A 51 1.58 -34.88 5.29
C SER A 51 2.89 -35.06 6.07
N ALA A 52 3.89 -34.19 5.87
CA ALA A 52 5.19 -34.29 6.54
C ALA A 52 5.11 -34.12 8.06
N ILE A 53 4.12 -33.39 8.56
CA ILE A 53 3.85 -33.22 10.00
C ILE A 53 3.80 -34.57 10.74
N PHE A 54 3.28 -35.63 10.12
CA PHE A 54 3.13 -36.96 10.72
C PHE A 54 3.95 -38.06 10.01
N ALA A 55 4.76 -37.73 8.99
CA ALA A 55 5.33 -38.71 8.05
C ALA A 55 6.41 -39.64 8.62
N ASP A 56 7.06 -39.26 9.72
CA ASP A 56 8.01 -40.08 10.48
C ASP A 56 7.33 -40.94 11.57
N GLY A 57 6.00 -40.86 11.69
CA GLY A 57 5.22 -41.49 12.75
C GLY A 57 5.08 -40.65 14.02
N TRP A 58 5.55 -39.39 14.04
CA TRP A 58 5.35 -38.47 15.15
C TRP A 58 3.86 -38.31 15.46
N SER A 59 3.55 -38.30 16.75
CA SER A 59 2.22 -38.04 17.27
C SER A 59 2.29 -37.15 18.51
N THR A 60 1.14 -36.63 18.92
CA THR A 60 0.98 -35.87 20.17
C THR A 60 1.18 -36.70 21.45
N ARG A 61 1.50 -38.00 21.33
CA ARG A 61 1.91 -38.88 22.44
C ARG A 61 3.43 -39.02 22.56
N ASP A 62 4.19 -38.58 21.55
CA ASP A 62 5.64 -38.66 21.53
C ASP A 62 6.29 -37.47 22.26
N SER A 63 7.63 -37.46 22.32
CA SER A 63 8.38 -36.34 22.90
C SER A 63 8.20 -35.03 22.11
N ALA A 64 8.60 -33.92 22.73
CA ALA A 64 8.59 -32.61 22.08
C ALA A 64 9.35 -32.65 20.74
N PRO A 65 8.90 -31.90 19.71
CA PRO A 65 9.56 -31.85 18.40
C PRO A 65 11.05 -31.49 18.53
N GLU A 66 11.90 -32.15 17.75
CA GLU A 66 13.34 -31.86 17.72
C GLU A 66 13.59 -30.54 16.99
N HIS A 67 14.47 -29.70 17.56
CA HIS A 67 14.79 -28.40 17.00
C HIS A 67 15.63 -28.55 15.72
N PRO A 68 15.25 -27.92 14.59
CA PRO A 68 15.99 -28.04 13.33
C PRO A 68 17.39 -27.41 13.45
N VAL A 69 18.38 -28.02 12.80
CA VAL A 69 19.77 -27.54 12.75
C VAL A 69 20.17 -27.27 11.32
N ILE A 70 20.61 -26.04 11.02
CA ILE A 70 21.01 -25.70 9.65
C ILE A 70 22.34 -26.38 9.30
N PRO A 71 22.44 -27.12 8.18
CA PRO A 71 23.69 -27.78 7.81
C PRO A 71 24.81 -26.77 7.50
N ASP A 72 26.06 -27.20 7.70
CA ASP A 72 27.23 -26.49 7.23
C ASP A 72 27.27 -26.41 5.70
N ARG A 73 27.73 -25.26 5.17
CA ARG A 73 27.85 -25.06 3.72
C ARG A 73 29.00 -25.92 3.17
N LYS A 74 28.70 -26.81 2.22
CA LYS A 74 29.68 -27.64 1.51
C LYS A 74 30.71 -26.74 0.78
N GLN A 75 31.87 -27.30 0.43
CA GLN A 75 32.96 -26.50 -0.15
C GLN A 75 32.63 -26.00 -1.57
N THR A 76 32.39 -24.69 -1.69
CA THR A 76 32.02 -23.99 -2.93
C THR A 76 33.23 -23.33 -3.60
N SER A 77 34.22 -24.13 -4.00
CA SER A 77 35.43 -23.63 -4.66
C SER A 77 35.76 -24.41 -5.93
N VAL A 78 36.10 -23.70 -7.01
CA VAL A 78 36.48 -24.28 -8.31
C VAL A 78 38.00 -24.29 -8.48
N LEU A 79 38.54 -25.29 -9.19
CA LEU A 79 39.96 -25.30 -9.56
C LEU A 79 40.21 -24.17 -10.56
N ALA A 80 41.05 -23.21 -10.18
CA ALA A 80 41.37 -22.04 -10.98
C ALA A 80 42.58 -22.23 -11.91
N GLY A 81 43.48 -23.16 -11.57
CA GLY A 81 44.74 -23.39 -12.28
C GLY A 81 45.87 -23.77 -11.33
N THR A 82 47.11 -23.38 -11.64
CA THR A 82 48.30 -23.70 -10.81
C THR A 82 49.20 -22.50 -10.55
N PHE A 83 50.05 -22.54 -9.52
CA PHE A 83 50.98 -21.44 -9.26
C PHE A 83 52.15 -21.40 -10.27
N LYS A 84 52.42 -20.23 -10.85
CA LYS A 84 53.51 -19.97 -11.82
C LYS A 84 54.91 -20.12 -11.23
N GLN A 85 55.02 -19.93 -9.92
CA GLN A 85 56.24 -19.94 -9.12
C GLN A 85 55.92 -20.37 -7.69
N ASP A 86 56.95 -20.65 -6.88
CA ASP A 86 56.79 -20.76 -5.43
C ASP A 86 56.34 -19.39 -4.88
N LEU A 87 55.28 -19.38 -4.07
CA LEU A 87 54.77 -18.14 -3.48
C LEU A 87 55.75 -17.60 -2.42
N PRO A 88 55.97 -16.28 -2.37
CA PRO A 88 56.84 -15.68 -1.35
C PRO A 88 56.31 -16.00 0.05
N VAL A 89 57.24 -16.38 0.92
CA VAL A 89 56.98 -16.74 2.31
C VAL A 89 57.39 -15.54 3.17
N LYS A 90 56.51 -15.06 4.06
CA LYS A 90 56.88 -14.02 5.03
C LYS A 90 58.01 -14.53 5.93
N ASP A 91 58.93 -13.66 6.29
CA ASP A 91 60.11 -14.01 7.09
C ASP A 91 59.73 -14.82 8.35
N GLY A 92 60.46 -15.92 8.57
CA GLY A 92 60.22 -16.86 9.67
C GLY A 92 59.12 -17.91 9.46
N ALA A 93 58.25 -17.79 8.45
CA ALA A 93 57.22 -18.79 8.19
C ALA A 93 57.78 -20.02 7.44
N LYS A 94 57.24 -21.22 7.71
CA LYS A 94 57.60 -22.44 6.96
C LYS A 94 56.96 -22.44 5.57
N ALA A 95 57.77 -22.73 4.54
CA ALA A 95 57.29 -22.84 3.17
C ALA A 95 56.20 -23.92 3.02
N SER A 96 55.03 -23.53 2.52
CA SER A 96 53.88 -24.43 2.38
C SER A 96 54.01 -25.28 1.11
N VAL A 97 54.02 -26.61 1.26
CA VAL A 97 54.09 -27.57 0.13
C VAL A 97 52.94 -27.43 -0.88
N HIS A 98 51.82 -26.81 -0.48
CA HIS A 98 50.67 -26.51 -1.34
C HIS A 98 50.77 -25.17 -2.09
N ARG A 99 51.85 -24.39 -1.86
CA ARG A 99 52.08 -23.05 -2.44
C ARG A 99 53.34 -23.00 -3.32
N LYS A 100 53.81 -24.18 -3.77
CA LYS A 100 54.91 -24.33 -4.73
C LYS A 100 54.42 -24.22 -6.17
N LYS A 101 55.34 -23.94 -7.10
CA LYS A 101 55.11 -23.96 -8.54
C LYS A 101 54.40 -25.25 -8.97
N GLY A 102 53.40 -25.13 -9.84
CA GLY A 102 52.61 -26.25 -10.34
C GLY A 102 51.61 -26.86 -9.34
N LYS A 103 51.48 -26.31 -8.12
CA LYS A 103 50.40 -26.72 -7.20
C LYS A 103 49.09 -25.99 -7.51
N ALA A 104 47.98 -26.69 -7.27
CA ALA A 104 46.64 -26.21 -7.54
C ALA A 104 46.27 -24.95 -6.73
N ALA A 105 45.64 -24.00 -7.41
CA ALA A 105 45.01 -22.82 -6.83
C ALA A 105 43.50 -22.87 -7.16
N TYR A 106 42.68 -22.32 -6.26
CA TYR A 106 41.22 -22.41 -6.34
C TYR A 106 40.58 -21.03 -6.21
N LEU A 107 39.48 -20.80 -6.93
CA LEU A 107 38.62 -19.64 -6.75
C LEU A 107 37.43 -20.03 -5.87
N LYS A 108 37.11 -19.19 -4.89
CA LYS A 108 35.94 -19.28 -4.01
C LYS A 108 35.19 -17.95 -4.03
N VAL A 109 33.86 -17.99 -4.05
CA VAL A 109 33.04 -16.81 -3.80
C VAL A 109 32.84 -16.58 -2.30
N HIS A 110 32.93 -15.32 -1.89
CA HIS A 110 32.56 -14.84 -0.56
C HIS A 110 31.28 -14.01 -0.68
N VAL A 111 30.34 -14.23 0.23
CA VAL A 111 29.08 -13.49 0.33
C VAL A 111 28.96 -13.11 1.81
N GLY A 112 28.95 -11.81 2.13
CA GLY A 112 28.96 -11.36 3.52
C GLY A 112 29.11 -9.85 3.72
N GLY A 113 28.84 -9.42 4.95
CA GLY A 113 28.80 -8.00 5.35
C GLY A 113 27.39 -7.42 5.35
N ALA A 114 27.20 -6.26 6.00
CA ALA A 114 25.90 -5.59 6.12
C ALA A 114 25.27 -5.20 4.77
N ALA A 115 26.10 -5.06 3.72
CA ALA A 115 25.68 -4.73 2.35
C ALA A 115 25.43 -5.96 1.44
N GLN A 116 25.50 -7.18 1.97
CA GLN A 116 25.31 -8.44 1.21
C GLN A 116 26.13 -8.53 -0.09
N SER A 117 27.39 -8.09 -0.09
CA SER A 117 28.20 -8.00 -1.31
C SER A 117 28.92 -9.32 -1.67
N ILE A 118 29.26 -9.45 -2.96
CA ILE A 118 30.05 -10.57 -3.50
C ILE A 118 31.52 -10.19 -3.59
N GLY A 119 32.39 -11.10 -3.12
CA GLY A 119 33.84 -11.01 -3.25
C GLY A 119 34.48 -12.27 -3.82
N TRP A 120 35.61 -12.11 -4.52
CA TRP A 120 36.33 -13.21 -5.16
C TRP A 120 37.62 -13.56 -4.39
N MET A 121 37.65 -14.75 -3.78
CA MET A 121 38.79 -15.23 -2.99
C MET A 121 39.59 -16.29 -3.74
N TRP A 122 40.83 -15.99 -4.07
CA TRP A 122 41.78 -16.95 -4.63
C TRP A 122 42.51 -17.64 -3.47
N THR A 123 42.61 -18.96 -3.49
CA THR A 123 43.06 -19.78 -2.35
C THR A 123 44.02 -20.89 -2.75
N ASP A 124 44.85 -21.35 -1.80
CA ASP A 124 45.59 -22.62 -1.93
C ASP A 124 44.68 -23.83 -1.63
N ALA A 125 45.20 -25.05 -1.83
CA ALA A 125 44.48 -26.30 -1.54
C ALA A 125 44.06 -26.50 -0.06
N ARG A 126 44.36 -25.55 0.84
CA ARG A 126 43.89 -25.51 2.25
C ARG A 126 42.96 -24.32 2.51
N GLY A 127 42.41 -23.69 1.47
CA GLY A 127 41.48 -22.57 1.57
C GLY A 127 42.12 -21.24 2.00
N ARG A 128 43.45 -21.14 2.09
CA ARG A 128 44.12 -19.92 2.56
C ARG A 128 44.37 -18.96 1.41
N ILE A 129 44.02 -17.69 1.59
CA ILE A 129 44.06 -16.65 0.55
C ILE A 129 45.45 -16.49 -0.07
N VAL A 130 45.48 -16.27 -1.39
CA VAL A 130 46.66 -16.01 -2.24
C VAL A 130 46.35 -14.88 -3.23
N ASN A 131 47.38 -14.20 -3.75
CA ASN A 131 47.19 -13.17 -4.78
C ASN A 131 47.08 -13.82 -6.17
N LYS A 132 46.05 -13.44 -6.96
CA LYS A 132 45.78 -14.01 -8.29
C LYS A 132 46.90 -13.81 -9.32
N ALA A 133 47.76 -12.80 -9.14
CA ALA A 133 48.89 -12.54 -10.03
C ALA A 133 49.87 -13.73 -10.17
N PHE A 134 49.97 -14.59 -9.15
CA PHE A 134 50.84 -15.75 -9.15
C PHE A 134 50.22 -17.01 -9.75
N ILE A 135 48.96 -16.96 -10.21
CA ILE A 135 48.22 -18.11 -10.73
C ILE A 135 48.29 -18.13 -12.26
N ASP A 136 48.64 -19.27 -12.81
CA ASP A 136 48.38 -19.63 -14.20
C ASP A 136 47.00 -20.23 -14.28
N ARG A 137 46.06 -19.44 -14.79
CA ARG A 137 44.64 -19.79 -14.79
C ARG A 137 44.38 -20.76 -15.94
N SER A 138 43.68 -21.86 -15.65
CA SER A 138 43.31 -22.85 -16.66
C SER A 138 42.21 -22.36 -17.61
N GLN A 139 41.47 -21.32 -17.21
CA GLN A 139 40.32 -20.73 -17.91
C GLN A 139 40.30 -19.20 -17.68
N PRO A 140 39.54 -18.42 -18.49
CA PRO A 140 39.23 -17.02 -18.21
C PRO A 140 38.67 -16.81 -16.79
N GLU A 141 38.89 -15.61 -16.23
CA GLU A 141 38.44 -15.29 -14.86
C GLU A 141 36.90 -15.32 -14.75
N GLU A 142 36.20 -14.85 -15.79
CA GLU A 142 34.74 -14.83 -15.87
C GLU A 142 34.14 -16.25 -15.86
N GLU A 143 34.72 -17.21 -16.60
CA GLU A 143 34.29 -18.62 -16.56
C GLU A 143 34.47 -19.26 -15.17
N LEU A 144 35.55 -18.92 -14.48
CA LEU A 144 35.79 -19.41 -13.12
C LEU A 144 34.80 -18.77 -12.14
N GLN A 145 34.45 -17.49 -12.32
CA GLN A 145 33.44 -16.77 -11.55
C GLN A 145 32.04 -17.37 -11.77
N GLN A 146 31.65 -17.66 -13.01
CA GLN A 146 30.40 -18.36 -13.36
C GLN A 146 30.29 -19.71 -12.62
N LYS A 147 31.30 -20.56 -12.73
CA LYS A 147 31.28 -21.93 -12.18
C LYS A 147 31.24 -21.92 -10.65
N VAL A 148 31.89 -20.96 -9.99
CA VAL A 148 31.85 -20.85 -8.52
C VAL A 148 30.54 -20.24 -7.99
N VAL A 149 29.90 -19.36 -8.76
CA VAL A 149 28.55 -18.83 -8.49
C VAL A 149 27.51 -19.95 -8.54
N LEU A 150 27.47 -20.73 -9.63
CA LEU A 150 26.53 -21.86 -9.75
C LEU A 150 26.74 -22.90 -8.64
N LEU A 151 28.00 -23.20 -8.31
CA LEU A 151 28.33 -24.14 -7.23
C LEU A 151 27.90 -23.61 -5.86
N TYR A 152 28.03 -22.30 -5.61
CA TYR A 152 27.54 -21.67 -4.39
C TYR A 152 26.02 -21.75 -4.30
N ASP A 153 25.31 -21.30 -5.33
CA ASP A 153 23.85 -21.18 -5.30
C ASP A 153 23.19 -22.56 -5.17
N LYS A 154 23.72 -23.57 -5.87
CA LYS A 154 23.33 -24.97 -5.68
C LYS A 154 23.57 -25.45 -4.25
N SER A 155 24.74 -25.16 -3.68
CA SER A 155 25.06 -25.54 -2.31
C SER A 155 24.21 -24.83 -1.27
N GLU A 156 23.77 -23.59 -1.53
CA GLU A 156 22.96 -22.82 -0.58
C GLU A 156 21.49 -23.21 -0.64
N LYS A 157 20.92 -23.44 -1.84
CA LYS A 157 19.57 -24.01 -1.99
C LYS A 157 19.44 -25.36 -1.27
N GLN A 158 20.41 -26.26 -1.47
CA GLN A 158 20.45 -27.57 -0.79
C GLN A 158 20.63 -27.51 0.74
N ARG A 159 20.95 -26.34 1.29
CA ARG A 159 21.25 -26.13 2.72
C ARG A 159 20.11 -25.40 3.44
N VAL A 160 19.56 -24.36 2.81
CA VAL A 160 18.57 -23.47 3.41
C VAL A 160 17.14 -23.96 3.18
N LEU A 161 16.81 -24.49 1.99
CA LEU A 161 15.44 -24.92 1.68
C LEU A 161 14.98 -26.11 2.56
N PRO A 162 15.76 -27.22 2.71
CA PRO A 162 15.34 -28.32 3.60
C PRO A 162 15.22 -27.87 5.06
N TYR A 163 16.18 -27.06 5.51
CA TYR A 163 16.15 -26.52 6.87
C TYR A 163 14.90 -25.66 7.14
N ASN A 164 14.50 -24.78 6.22
CA ASN A 164 13.28 -23.98 6.38
C ASN A 164 12.01 -24.87 6.37
N VAL A 165 11.99 -25.96 5.59
CA VAL A 165 10.91 -26.95 5.66
C VAL A 165 10.86 -27.63 7.03
N ASP A 166 12.00 -28.03 7.57
CA ASP A 166 12.09 -28.64 8.91
C ASP A 166 11.64 -27.64 10.01
N VAL A 167 11.94 -26.34 9.86
CA VAL A 167 11.40 -25.26 10.71
C VAL A 167 9.87 -25.17 10.62
N ALA A 168 9.29 -25.19 9.42
CA ALA A 168 7.85 -25.15 9.25
C ALA A 168 7.15 -26.36 9.90
N VAL A 169 7.68 -27.57 9.71
CA VAL A 169 7.17 -28.80 10.34
C VAL A 169 7.34 -28.76 11.86
N TYR A 170 8.46 -28.25 12.36
CA TYR A 170 8.71 -28.05 13.79
C TYR A 170 7.66 -27.14 14.43
N ILE A 171 7.40 -25.97 13.86
CA ILE A 171 6.34 -25.03 14.33
C ILE A 171 4.96 -25.70 14.28
N ALA A 172 4.64 -26.39 13.18
CA ALA A 172 3.35 -27.07 12.99
C ALA A 172 3.09 -28.14 14.07
N ARG A 173 4.10 -28.98 14.37
CA ARG A 173 4.03 -29.99 15.44
C ARG A 173 3.85 -29.35 16.82
N HIS A 174 4.55 -28.25 17.09
CA HIS A 174 4.39 -27.48 18.32
C HIS A 174 2.95 -26.95 18.49
N ARG A 175 2.37 -26.39 17.42
CA ARG A 175 0.99 -25.88 17.38
C ARG A 175 -0.05 -27.01 17.59
N ILE A 176 0.11 -28.16 16.93
CA ILE A 176 -0.76 -29.34 17.12
C ILE A 176 -0.62 -29.93 18.54
N LEU A 177 0.58 -29.93 19.12
CA LEU A 177 0.81 -30.37 20.50
C LEU A 177 0.12 -29.45 21.52
N ALA A 178 0.02 -28.15 21.24
CA ALA A 178 -0.81 -27.22 22.03
C ALA A 178 -2.30 -27.57 21.88
N TRP A 179 -2.79 -27.84 20.67
CA TRP A 179 -4.20 -28.23 20.42
C TRP A 179 -4.62 -29.53 21.11
N SER A 180 -3.70 -30.49 21.23
CA SER A 180 -3.94 -31.74 21.96
C SER A 180 -4.23 -31.52 23.45
N LYS A 181 -3.56 -30.53 24.05
CA LYS A 181 -3.57 -30.26 25.50
C LYS A 181 -4.59 -29.21 25.92
N HIS A 182 -4.87 -28.24 25.04
CA HIS A 182 -5.62 -27.02 25.36
C HIS A 182 -6.80 -26.75 24.42
N GLY A 183 -7.02 -27.61 23.41
CA GLY A 183 -8.03 -27.39 22.37
C GLY A 183 -7.54 -26.48 21.24
N PHE A 184 -8.30 -26.44 20.16
CA PHE A 184 -8.10 -25.47 19.08
C PHE A 184 -8.90 -24.19 19.39
N PRO A 185 -8.37 -22.97 19.14
CA PRO A 185 -7.06 -22.64 18.57
C PRO A 185 -6.03 -22.23 19.63
N ALA A 186 -5.45 -23.18 20.39
CA ALA A 186 -4.31 -22.88 21.26
C ALA A 186 -3.01 -22.60 20.47
N HIS A 187 -2.09 -21.85 21.09
CA HIS A 187 -0.83 -21.41 20.46
C HIS A 187 0.38 -21.57 21.40
N THR A 188 1.52 -21.99 20.85
CA THR A 188 2.89 -21.86 21.41
C THR A 188 2.98 -22.18 22.93
N MET A 189 3.57 -21.35 23.80
CA MET A 189 4.24 -20.04 23.66
C MET A 189 5.55 -20.08 22.85
N GLY A 190 6.23 -18.93 22.69
CA GLY A 190 7.57 -18.85 22.06
C GLY A 190 7.61 -19.11 20.55
N GLU A 191 6.44 -19.34 19.92
CA GLU A 191 6.34 -19.63 18.47
C GLU A 191 6.97 -18.54 17.60
N ASP A 192 7.00 -17.29 18.08
CA ASP A 192 7.58 -16.15 17.36
C ASP A 192 9.11 -16.29 17.29
N GLU A 193 9.74 -16.79 18.35
CA GLU A 193 11.16 -17.20 18.38
C GLU A 193 11.40 -18.41 17.46
N HIS A 194 10.39 -19.26 17.23
CA HIS A 194 10.50 -20.35 16.25
C HIS A 194 10.44 -19.83 14.80
N PHE A 195 9.72 -18.74 14.52
CA PHE A 195 9.75 -18.08 13.21
C PHE A 195 11.13 -17.43 12.94
N GLU A 196 11.81 -16.91 13.96
CA GLU A 196 13.21 -16.44 13.87
C GLU A 196 14.22 -17.55 13.52
N LEU A 197 13.81 -18.82 13.54
CA LEU A 197 14.64 -19.92 13.04
C LEU A 197 14.77 -19.92 11.53
N PHE A 198 13.76 -19.49 10.77
CA PHE A 198 13.86 -19.40 9.30
C PHE A 198 15.11 -18.63 8.87
N LYS A 199 15.75 -19.06 7.78
CA LYS A 199 16.95 -18.39 7.24
C LYS A 199 16.71 -17.93 5.80
N PRO A 200 17.16 -16.71 5.44
CA PRO A 200 16.97 -16.18 4.10
C PRO A 200 17.80 -16.96 3.09
N LEU A 201 17.21 -17.28 1.93
CA LEU A 201 17.93 -17.88 0.81
C LEU A 201 18.69 -16.79 0.03
N VAL A 202 19.99 -16.66 0.29
CA VAL A 202 20.85 -15.66 -0.38
C VAL A 202 21.59 -16.30 -1.56
N LEU A 203 21.21 -15.94 -2.79
CA LEU A 203 21.83 -16.44 -4.02
C LEU A 203 22.77 -15.40 -4.66
N CYS A 204 23.95 -15.85 -5.10
CA CYS A 204 24.91 -15.02 -5.81
C CYS A 204 24.32 -14.44 -7.11
N VAL A 205 23.57 -15.22 -7.89
CA VAL A 205 22.95 -14.68 -9.13
C VAL A 205 21.98 -13.52 -8.89
N GLN A 206 21.34 -13.46 -7.71
CA GLN A 206 20.43 -12.37 -7.36
C GLN A 206 21.19 -11.10 -6.94
N LEU A 207 22.32 -11.27 -6.25
CA LEU A 207 23.21 -10.16 -5.84
C LEU A 207 24.05 -9.61 -7.02
N LEU A 208 24.10 -10.31 -8.16
CA LEU A 208 24.81 -9.90 -9.37
C LEU A 208 23.97 -9.07 -10.34
N ALA A 209 22.85 -8.48 -9.91
CA ALA A 209 21.88 -7.79 -10.76
C ALA A 209 22.48 -6.69 -11.68
N GLU A 210 23.59 -6.07 -11.28
CA GLU A 210 24.33 -5.07 -12.07
C GLU A 210 25.19 -5.70 -13.19
N HIS A 211 25.60 -6.97 -13.05
CA HIS A 211 26.43 -7.70 -14.01
C HIS A 211 25.60 -8.51 -15.01
N ARG A 212 24.73 -7.83 -15.76
CA ARG A 212 23.78 -8.42 -16.73
C ARG A 212 24.41 -9.43 -17.71
N ASN A 213 25.64 -9.20 -18.17
CA ASN A 213 26.36 -10.13 -19.05
C ASN A 213 26.70 -11.48 -18.37
N LEU A 214 27.02 -11.46 -17.08
CA LEU A 214 27.34 -12.66 -16.31
C LEU A 214 26.08 -13.51 -16.12
N ILE A 215 24.95 -12.87 -15.76
CA ILE A 215 23.63 -13.53 -15.60
C ILE A 215 23.18 -14.19 -16.92
N ASN A 216 23.15 -13.45 -18.03
CA ASN A 216 22.70 -13.96 -19.33
C ASN A 216 23.47 -15.21 -19.79
N SER A 217 24.77 -15.29 -19.48
CA SER A 217 25.58 -16.46 -19.80
C SER A 217 25.19 -17.70 -18.97
N LEU A 218 24.89 -17.51 -17.68
CA LEU A 218 24.57 -18.57 -16.72
C LEU A 218 23.20 -19.21 -16.99
N GLU A 219 22.20 -18.41 -17.32
CA GLU A 219 20.87 -18.89 -17.71
C GLU A 219 20.94 -19.79 -18.96
N SER A 220 21.85 -19.48 -19.88
CA SER A 220 22.04 -20.24 -21.13
C SER A 220 22.73 -21.60 -20.95
N GLU A 221 23.50 -21.80 -19.88
CA GLU A 221 24.12 -23.10 -19.54
C GLU A 221 23.15 -24.01 -18.77
N LEU A 222 22.37 -23.45 -17.85
CA LEU A 222 21.39 -24.20 -17.04
C LEU A 222 20.34 -24.92 -17.92
N LEU A 223 19.97 -24.34 -19.06
CA LEU A 223 19.01 -24.93 -20.00
C LEU A 223 19.53 -26.14 -20.82
N ARG A 224 20.83 -26.48 -20.76
CA ARG A 224 21.44 -27.50 -21.65
C ARG A 224 21.61 -28.90 -21.04
N PHE A 225 21.42 -29.08 -19.73
CA PHE A 225 21.71 -30.33 -19.02
C PHE A 225 20.46 -31.16 -18.71
N ASN A 226 19.89 -31.89 -19.69
CA ASN A 226 18.82 -32.86 -19.39
C ASN A 226 18.70 -34.03 -20.41
N PRO A 227 19.13 -35.26 -20.06
CA PRO A 227 18.74 -36.47 -20.79
C PRO A 227 18.38 -37.72 -19.94
N MET A 228 17.07 -38.00 -19.84
CA MET A 228 16.35 -39.29 -20.04
C MET A 228 16.85 -40.69 -19.54
N ARG A 229 15.92 -41.37 -18.82
CA ARG A 229 15.51 -42.81 -18.85
C ARG A 229 16.35 -43.94 -18.19
N GLY A 230 15.68 -44.70 -17.30
CA GLY A 230 16.02 -46.08 -16.87
C GLY A 230 15.37 -46.45 -15.53
N GLY A 231 14.55 -47.51 -15.45
CA GLY A 231 13.66 -47.79 -14.30
C GLY A 231 14.11 -48.88 -13.31
N GLY A 232 13.48 -48.90 -12.12
CA GLY A 232 13.63 -49.92 -11.06
C GLY A 232 13.14 -49.42 -9.68
N SER A 233 12.32 -50.19 -8.98
CA SER A 233 11.55 -49.78 -7.78
C SER A 233 12.22 -50.04 -6.43
N PHE A 234 11.96 -49.22 -5.40
CA PHE A 234 11.39 -49.63 -4.09
C PHE A 234 11.18 -48.42 -3.12
N THR A 235 10.26 -48.56 -2.16
CA THR A 235 9.84 -47.58 -1.12
C THR A 235 10.89 -47.42 0.01
N ARG A 236 10.98 -46.33 0.80
CA ARG A 236 9.94 -45.72 1.68
C ARG A 236 10.45 -44.38 2.27
N GLY A 237 9.58 -43.37 2.48
CA GLY A 237 9.81 -42.20 3.36
C GLY A 237 10.32 -40.88 2.72
N SER A 238 9.52 -39.81 2.92
CA SER A 238 9.66 -38.39 2.50
C SER A 238 9.16 -37.99 1.08
N GLY A 239 8.24 -37.00 1.06
CA GLY A 239 7.51 -36.50 -0.12
C GLY A 239 8.05 -35.18 -0.66
N LEU A 240 7.94 -34.08 0.12
CA LEU A 240 8.19 -32.68 -0.30
C LEU A 240 9.36 -32.47 -1.26
N PHE A 241 10.50 -33.11 -0.99
CA PHE A 241 11.72 -32.87 -1.75
C PHE A 241 11.83 -33.63 -3.08
N LYS A 242 10.90 -34.53 -3.40
CA LYS A 242 10.89 -35.18 -4.73
C LYS A 242 10.49 -34.22 -5.85
N SER A 243 9.64 -33.25 -5.53
CA SER A 243 9.18 -32.20 -6.44
C SER A 243 10.25 -31.11 -6.69
N LEU A 244 11.34 -31.12 -5.91
CA LEU A 244 12.41 -30.10 -5.86
C LEU A 244 13.84 -30.67 -6.09
N GLU A 245 13.95 -31.63 -7.03
CA GLU A 245 15.17 -32.29 -7.57
C GLU A 245 15.71 -33.55 -6.86
N ILE A 246 16.13 -34.51 -7.69
CA ILE A 246 16.74 -35.81 -7.33
C ILE A 246 18.19 -35.62 -6.85
N LEU A 247 18.60 -36.24 -5.71
CA LEU A 247 19.76 -37.20 -5.56
C LEU A 247 20.41 -37.33 -4.14
N ILE A 248 20.24 -38.52 -3.50
CA ILE A 248 21.17 -39.26 -2.58
C ILE A 248 21.26 -38.99 -1.03
N ARG A 249 20.62 -39.92 -0.26
CA ARG A 249 21.07 -40.82 0.87
C ARG A 249 21.64 -40.29 2.24
N SER A 250 20.81 -40.43 3.31
CA SER A 250 20.91 -41.30 4.54
C SER A 250 22.22 -41.47 5.37
N PRO A 251 22.18 -41.86 6.68
CA PRO A 251 21.15 -41.69 7.75
C PRO A 251 21.64 -41.44 9.23
N SER A 252 20.68 -41.25 10.16
CA SER A 252 20.59 -41.71 11.59
C SER A 252 21.43 -41.10 12.75
N PHE A 253 20.79 -40.52 13.78
CA PHE A 253 20.43 -41.14 15.10
C PHE A 253 19.77 -40.12 16.08
N THR A 254 18.95 -40.60 17.03
CA THR A 254 18.09 -39.82 17.95
C THR A 254 18.55 -39.93 19.45
N PRO A 255 17.79 -39.54 20.51
CA PRO A 255 18.07 -38.32 21.28
C PRO A 255 18.11 -38.54 22.82
N THR A 256 18.11 -37.48 23.65
CA THR A 256 17.41 -37.50 24.97
C THR A 256 17.19 -36.11 25.58
N ILE A 257 16.10 -35.94 26.34
CA ILE A 257 15.64 -34.67 26.94
C ILE A 257 15.45 -34.82 28.47
N SER A 258 15.82 -33.79 29.23
CA SER A 258 15.22 -33.39 30.52
C SER A 258 15.57 -31.91 30.79
N SER A 259 14.80 -31.04 31.45
CA SER A 259 13.55 -31.17 32.22
C SER A 259 12.78 -29.83 32.23
N LEU A 260 11.46 -29.84 32.47
CA LEU A 260 10.60 -28.64 32.48
C LEU A 260 10.40 -28.04 33.89
N ARG A 261 10.26 -26.70 33.97
CA ARG A 261 9.55 -25.99 35.05
C ARG A 261 8.47 -25.07 34.47
N ARG A 262 7.40 -24.86 35.24
CA ARG A 262 6.13 -24.20 34.83
C ARG A 262 6.23 -22.68 34.84
N PHE A 263 5.57 -22.01 33.90
CA PHE A 263 5.11 -20.61 34.03
C PHE A 263 3.74 -20.37 33.36
N SER A 264 3.13 -19.25 33.72
CA SER A 264 1.76 -18.83 33.36
C SER A 264 1.68 -18.22 31.96
N PHE A 265 0.56 -18.41 31.26
CA PHE A 265 0.32 -17.82 29.93
C PHE A 265 -0.24 -16.40 30.03
N SER A 266 0.28 -15.49 29.21
CA SER A 266 -0.29 -14.17 28.87
C SER A 266 -0.84 -14.23 27.41
N PRO A 267 -1.87 -13.46 27.02
CA PRO A 267 -2.41 -13.47 25.65
C PRO A 267 -1.37 -13.02 24.61
N ARG A 268 -1.38 -13.63 23.41
CA ARG A 268 -0.37 -13.37 22.38
C ARG A 268 -0.72 -12.13 21.54
N ARG A 269 0.30 -11.33 21.23
CA ARG A 269 0.23 -10.16 20.35
C ARG A 269 0.18 -10.61 18.88
N MET A 270 -0.60 -9.93 18.04
CA MET A 270 -0.49 -10.04 16.58
C MET A 270 0.66 -9.16 16.08
N ALA A 271 1.35 -9.60 15.04
CA ALA A 271 2.32 -8.75 14.34
C ALA A 271 1.61 -7.55 13.67
N PRO A 272 2.19 -6.34 13.67
CA PRO A 272 1.65 -5.18 12.95
C PRO A 272 1.49 -5.48 11.45
N ARG A 273 0.30 -5.19 10.89
CA ARG A 273 0.02 -5.38 9.45
C ARG A 273 0.57 -4.24 8.60
N ASP A 274 0.36 -3.01 9.05
CA ASP A 274 0.75 -1.79 8.35
C ASP A 274 2.25 -1.48 8.54
N PRO A 275 3.07 -1.48 7.46
CA PRO A 275 4.47 -1.11 7.52
C PRO A 275 4.73 0.42 7.51
N ASN A 276 3.69 1.25 7.38
CA ASN A 276 3.82 2.70 7.20
C ASN A 276 3.70 3.53 8.50
N THR A 277 3.52 2.86 9.63
CA THR A 277 3.47 3.46 10.97
C THR A 277 4.64 2.97 11.81
N LEU A 278 5.19 3.87 12.62
CA LEU A 278 6.20 3.59 13.64
C LEU A 278 5.56 3.35 15.02
N ALA A 279 4.25 3.55 15.15
CA ALA A 279 3.51 3.42 16.40
C ALA A 279 3.36 1.95 16.84
N ASN A 280 3.41 1.69 18.15
CA ASN A 280 3.22 0.34 18.71
C ASN A 280 1.72 0.02 18.91
N TYR A 281 0.91 0.12 17.86
CA TYR A 281 -0.54 -0.08 17.92
C TYR A 281 -1.01 -1.52 18.21
N GLY A 282 -0.07 -2.49 18.25
CA GLY A 282 -0.28 -3.83 18.80
C GLY A 282 -0.20 -3.91 20.34
N ASP A 283 0.43 -2.92 20.97
CA ASP A 283 0.58 -2.83 22.43
C ASP A 283 -0.43 -1.87 23.07
N TRP A 284 -0.81 -0.82 22.34
CA TRP A 284 -1.74 0.21 22.79
C TRP A 284 -2.78 0.49 21.71
N ARG A 285 -4.02 0.79 22.08
CA ARG A 285 -5.08 1.12 21.13
C ARG A 285 -5.73 2.45 21.48
N MET A 286 -5.55 3.44 20.62
CA MET A 286 -6.27 4.72 20.70
C MET A 286 -7.79 4.48 20.57
N ARG A 287 -8.57 5.02 21.51
CA ARG A 287 -10.04 4.89 21.58
C ARG A 287 -10.77 6.21 21.39
N HIS A 288 -10.22 7.27 21.97
CA HIS A 288 -10.74 8.63 21.85
C HIS A 288 -9.60 9.64 21.66
N THR A 289 -9.89 10.70 20.93
CA THR A 289 -8.96 11.78 20.59
C THR A 289 -9.68 13.12 20.75
N THR A 290 -9.38 13.86 21.83
CA THR A 290 -9.85 15.25 21.97
C THR A 290 -8.78 16.19 21.41
N VAL A 291 -9.18 17.08 20.51
CA VAL A 291 -8.32 18.03 19.81
C VAL A 291 -8.67 19.45 20.24
N ASN A 292 -7.74 20.14 20.88
CA ASN A 292 -7.91 21.49 21.40
C ASN A 292 -6.91 22.43 20.69
N PHE A 293 -7.29 22.98 19.54
CA PHE A 293 -6.39 23.79 18.71
C PHE A 293 -6.92 25.20 18.50
N LYS A 294 -6.01 26.17 18.46
CA LYS A 294 -6.21 27.50 17.89
C LYS A 294 -5.65 27.54 16.47
N VAL A 295 -6.45 28.06 15.53
CA VAL A 295 -6.02 28.37 14.16
C VAL A 295 -5.30 29.73 14.16
N ASN A 296 -4.02 29.74 13.84
CA ASN A 296 -3.21 30.96 13.78
C ASN A 296 -2.83 31.26 12.33
N PHE A 297 -3.63 32.08 11.65
CA PHE A 297 -3.41 32.46 10.24
C PHE A 297 -2.15 33.29 10.02
N ASP A 298 -1.77 34.15 10.98
CA ASP A 298 -0.58 35.01 10.87
C ASP A 298 0.72 34.20 10.91
N LYS A 299 0.78 33.17 11.76
CA LYS A 299 1.91 32.24 11.88
C LYS A 299 1.78 30.97 11.02
N GLN A 300 0.68 30.82 10.29
CA GLN A 300 0.31 29.62 9.51
C GLN A 300 0.51 28.31 10.28
N ARG A 301 -0.08 28.20 11.47
CA ARG A 301 -0.01 26.99 12.31
C ARG A 301 -1.25 26.74 13.14
N LEU A 302 -1.41 25.50 13.59
CA LEU A 302 -2.29 25.13 14.70
C LEU A 302 -1.47 25.09 15.99
N GLU A 303 -1.99 25.68 17.06
CA GLU A 303 -1.36 25.79 18.38
C GLU A 303 -2.31 25.21 19.44
N GLY A 304 -1.86 24.33 20.33
CA GLY A 304 -2.71 23.84 21.43
C GLY A 304 -2.32 22.49 22.01
N SER A 305 -3.29 21.62 22.28
CA SER A 305 -3.03 20.25 22.76
C SER A 305 -3.96 19.20 22.17
N VAL A 306 -3.51 17.95 22.19
CA VAL A 306 -4.36 16.76 21.97
C VAL A 306 -4.35 15.88 23.21
N LEU A 307 -5.53 15.43 23.61
CA LEU A 307 -5.72 14.45 24.67
C LEU A 307 -6.11 13.11 24.03
N LEU A 308 -5.23 12.13 24.16
CA LEU A 308 -5.39 10.77 23.63
C LEU A 308 -5.80 9.83 24.77
N GLU A 309 -6.83 9.02 24.54
CA GLU A 309 -7.19 7.92 25.44
C GLU A 309 -6.77 6.60 24.80
N LEU A 310 -5.76 5.94 25.38
CA LEU A 310 -5.18 4.70 24.87
C LEU A 310 -5.41 3.54 25.84
N GLU A 311 -6.00 2.47 25.33
CA GLU A 311 -6.17 1.20 26.04
C GLU A 311 -4.92 0.33 25.89
N SER A 312 -4.41 -0.25 26.98
CA SER A 312 -3.33 -1.24 26.91
C SER A 312 -3.86 -2.59 26.40
N LEU A 313 -3.21 -3.12 25.36
CA LEU A 313 -3.41 -4.48 24.85
C LEU A 313 -2.45 -5.49 25.52
N THR A 314 -1.76 -5.08 26.58
CA THR A 314 -0.75 -5.85 27.32
C THR A 314 -1.05 -5.81 28.82
N ASP A 315 -0.71 -6.86 29.58
CA ASP A 315 -0.78 -6.82 31.05
C ASP A 315 0.56 -6.34 31.64
N LYS A 316 0.77 -5.03 31.50
CA LYS A 316 1.95 -4.29 31.99
C LYS A 316 3.27 -4.66 31.30
N GLU A 317 3.30 -5.50 30.27
CA GLU A 317 4.57 -5.81 29.58
C GLU A 317 5.05 -4.63 28.73
N SER A 318 4.16 -3.83 28.13
CA SER A 318 4.56 -2.62 27.40
C SER A 318 4.92 -1.49 28.38
N LYS A 319 6.13 -0.93 28.22
CA LYS A 319 6.67 0.16 29.07
C LYS A 319 6.80 1.50 28.34
N GLU A 320 6.33 1.57 27.10
CA GLU A 320 6.32 2.79 26.30
C GLU A 320 5.12 2.86 25.37
N ILE A 321 4.65 4.07 25.09
CA ILE A 321 3.72 4.37 24.00
C ILE A 321 4.54 5.03 22.89
N ILE A 322 4.39 4.52 21.67
CA ILE A 322 5.03 5.07 20.48
C ILE A 322 3.93 5.63 19.57
N LEU A 323 4.08 6.89 19.15
CA LEU A 323 3.18 7.59 18.24
C LEU A 323 3.95 8.09 17.02
N ASP A 324 3.29 8.15 15.87
CA ASP A 324 3.81 8.79 14.67
C ASP A 324 3.78 10.31 14.82
N THR A 325 4.87 10.97 14.43
CA THR A 325 4.92 12.42 14.18
C THR A 325 5.71 12.71 12.90
N ASN A 326 5.46 13.83 12.21
CA ASN A 326 6.32 14.29 11.11
C ASN A 326 6.39 15.82 11.12
N SER A 327 7.59 16.38 11.32
CA SER A 327 7.81 17.83 11.41
C SER A 327 6.88 18.55 12.39
N LEU A 328 6.73 18.03 13.61
CA LEU A 328 5.84 18.56 14.63
C LEU A 328 6.60 19.07 15.86
N SER A 329 6.21 20.24 16.39
CA SER A 329 6.81 20.82 17.59
C SER A 329 6.05 20.37 18.84
N VAL A 330 6.46 19.24 19.45
CA VAL A 330 5.93 18.80 20.75
C VAL A 330 6.54 19.63 21.88
N LEU A 331 5.68 20.24 22.70
CA LEU A 331 6.06 21.16 23.77
C LEU A 331 5.99 20.52 25.17
N SER A 332 5.03 19.62 25.38
CA SER A 332 4.87 18.91 26.66
C SER A 332 4.07 17.61 26.46
N VAL A 333 4.29 16.64 27.35
CA VAL A 333 3.60 15.35 27.34
C VAL A 333 3.28 14.95 28.78
N LYS A 334 2.01 14.71 29.09
CA LYS A 334 1.54 14.30 30.42
C LYS A 334 0.78 12.99 30.35
N LEU A 335 1.21 12.04 31.16
CA LEU A 335 0.56 10.74 31.36
C LEU A 335 -0.30 10.81 32.62
N ASN A 336 -1.61 10.60 32.49
CA ASN A 336 -2.58 10.66 33.59
C ASN A 336 -2.42 11.94 34.45
N SER A 337 -2.33 13.10 33.78
CA SER A 337 -2.11 14.43 34.36
C SER A 337 -0.76 14.68 35.07
N SER A 338 0.14 13.69 35.09
CA SER A 338 1.51 13.84 35.59
C SER A 338 2.48 14.01 34.42
N ASP A 339 3.56 14.78 34.61
CA ASP A 339 4.63 14.85 33.59
C ASP A 339 5.26 13.47 33.38
N SER A 340 5.59 13.14 32.13
CA SER A 340 6.22 11.87 31.74
C SER A 340 7.58 12.12 31.10
N ASP A 341 8.48 11.13 31.14
CA ASP A 341 9.64 11.12 30.25
C ASP A 341 9.19 10.82 28.82
N TRP A 342 9.67 11.59 27.85
CA TRP A 342 9.38 11.40 26.42
C TRP A 342 10.55 11.85 25.56
N MET A 343 10.63 11.32 24.34
CA MET A 343 11.58 11.75 23.32
C MET A 343 11.01 11.58 21.90
N ILE A 344 11.27 12.54 21.03
CA ILE A 344 11.15 12.35 19.58
C ILE A 344 12.47 11.74 19.10
N LYS A 345 12.43 10.62 18.38
CA LYS A 345 13.62 9.99 17.79
C LYS A 345 13.90 10.47 16.37
N ASP A 346 15.08 10.11 15.87
CA ASP A 346 15.54 10.38 14.51
C ASP A 346 14.50 10.00 13.46
N ARG A 347 14.44 10.80 12.39
CA ARG A 347 13.48 10.62 11.30
C ARG A 347 13.79 9.34 10.50
N VAL A 348 12.82 8.44 10.45
CA VAL A 348 12.79 7.27 9.56
C VAL A 348 11.99 7.64 8.33
N ALA A 349 12.66 7.92 7.21
CA ALA A 349 11.98 8.24 5.96
C ALA A 349 11.30 6.98 5.34
N PRO A 350 10.11 7.11 4.73
CA PRO A 350 9.30 8.34 4.61
C PRO A 350 8.46 8.67 5.87
N TYR A 351 8.32 7.71 6.79
CA TYR A 351 7.33 7.67 7.87
C TYR A 351 7.38 8.77 8.95
N GLY A 352 8.47 9.53 9.05
CA GLY A 352 8.60 10.63 10.01
C GLY A 352 9.43 10.25 11.24
N SER A 353 9.16 10.88 12.38
CA SER A 353 9.87 10.67 13.64
C SER A 353 8.94 10.07 14.69
N PRO A 354 9.29 8.95 15.34
CA PRO A 354 8.45 8.39 16.38
C PRO A 354 8.62 9.15 17.70
N LEU A 355 7.49 9.55 18.29
CA LEU A 355 7.41 10.06 19.65
C LEU A 355 7.27 8.88 20.61
N HIS A 356 8.30 8.65 21.41
CA HIS A 356 8.31 7.67 22.50
C HIS A 356 7.91 8.36 23.81
N VAL A 357 6.96 7.77 24.54
CA VAL A 357 6.51 8.21 25.87
C VAL A 357 6.67 7.06 26.87
N SER A 358 7.33 7.33 27.99
CA SER A 358 7.57 6.35 29.05
C SER A 358 6.29 5.99 29.80
N VAL A 359 6.07 4.69 30.04
CA VAL A 359 5.02 4.16 30.90
C VAL A 359 5.69 3.16 31.86
N PRO A 360 6.46 3.64 32.87
CA PRO A 360 7.46 2.82 33.57
C PRO A 360 6.85 1.63 34.33
N ASN A 361 5.63 1.78 34.85
CA ASN A 361 4.90 0.69 35.51
C ASN A 361 4.17 -0.23 34.52
N GLY A 362 4.04 0.16 33.25
CA GLY A 362 3.05 -0.37 32.32
C GLY A 362 1.61 -0.03 32.74
N ALA A 363 0.63 -0.47 31.97
CA ALA A 363 -0.79 -0.48 32.36
C ALA A 363 -1.35 -1.90 32.18
N SER A 364 -2.37 -2.23 32.97
CA SER A 364 -3.02 -3.55 32.98
C SER A 364 -3.78 -3.81 31.68
N LEU A 365 -4.04 -5.07 31.31
CA LEU A 365 -4.78 -5.36 30.08
C LEU A 365 -6.20 -4.74 30.13
N GLY A 366 -6.53 -3.93 29.11
CA GLY A 366 -7.79 -3.18 29.04
C GLY A 366 -7.82 -1.87 29.86
N GLU A 367 -6.73 -1.50 30.55
CA GLU A 367 -6.61 -0.24 31.27
C GLU A 367 -6.40 0.92 30.28
N VAL A 368 -7.19 1.99 30.41
CA VAL A 368 -7.08 3.19 29.58
C VAL A 368 -6.25 4.25 30.29
N VAL A 369 -5.15 4.64 29.65
CA VAL A 369 -4.33 5.79 30.08
C VAL A 369 -4.64 7.02 29.23
N LYS A 370 -4.42 8.20 29.83
CA LYS A 370 -4.65 9.50 29.20
C LYS A 370 -3.34 10.20 28.91
N LEU A 371 -3.16 10.63 27.67
CA LEU A 371 -1.96 11.28 27.17
C LEU A 371 -2.32 12.70 26.68
N ASP A 372 -2.02 13.72 27.47
CA ASP A 372 -2.20 15.14 27.09
C ASP A 372 -0.89 15.67 26.52
N ILE A 373 -0.91 16.07 25.26
CA ILE A 373 0.28 16.48 24.49
C ILE A 373 0.08 17.91 24.02
N GLY A 374 0.84 18.85 24.57
CA GLY A 374 0.90 20.23 24.08
C GLY A 374 1.82 20.32 22.86
N LEU A 375 1.39 20.98 21.78
CA LEU A 375 2.09 21.00 20.49
C LEU A 375 1.77 22.23 19.63
N GLU A 376 2.64 22.47 18.65
CA GLU A 376 2.40 23.35 17.50
C GLU A 376 2.76 22.65 16.19
N THR A 377 2.01 22.91 15.12
CA THR A 377 2.44 22.52 13.76
C THR A 377 3.54 23.44 13.25
N THR A 378 4.47 22.92 12.46
CA THR A 378 5.57 23.72 11.87
C THR A 378 5.24 24.19 10.45
N GLU A 379 6.17 24.95 9.84
CA GLU A 379 6.09 25.34 8.43
C GLU A 379 6.22 24.16 7.46
N ASP A 380 6.82 23.05 7.91
CA ASP A 380 6.96 21.78 7.18
C ASP A 380 5.73 20.84 7.38
N CYS A 381 4.62 21.34 7.93
CA CYS A 381 3.39 20.58 8.14
C CYS A 381 2.69 20.22 6.82
N ALA A 382 3.05 19.06 6.26
CA ALA A 382 2.52 18.57 4.98
C ALA A 382 1.00 18.34 4.97
N GLY A 383 0.38 18.03 6.11
CA GLY A 383 -1.05 17.77 6.23
C GLY A 383 -1.96 18.99 6.21
N LEU A 384 -1.41 20.22 6.20
CA LEU A 384 -2.17 21.48 6.17
C LEU A 384 -1.78 22.34 4.97
N GLN A 385 -2.76 22.83 4.22
CA GLN A 385 -2.55 23.85 3.20
C GLN A 385 -3.09 25.19 3.69
N TRP A 386 -2.18 26.13 3.93
CA TRP A 386 -2.50 27.52 4.25
C TRP A 386 -2.64 28.35 2.96
N MET A 387 -3.54 29.32 2.99
CA MET A 387 -3.83 30.22 1.88
C MET A 387 -3.93 31.65 2.39
N THR A 388 -3.18 32.55 1.77
CA THR A 388 -3.32 33.99 1.89
C THR A 388 -4.63 34.48 1.24
N PRO A 389 -5.13 35.68 1.60
CA PRO A 389 -6.32 36.24 0.96
C PRO A 389 -6.28 36.26 -0.56
N SER A 390 -5.13 36.58 -1.18
CA SER A 390 -5.02 36.64 -2.66
C SER A 390 -5.26 35.29 -3.35
N GLN A 391 -5.18 34.17 -2.64
CA GLN A 391 -5.39 32.82 -3.17
C GLN A 391 -6.85 32.35 -3.05
N THR A 392 -7.69 32.95 -2.21
CA THR A 392 -9.10 32.56 -2.00
C THR A 392 -10.02 33.11 -3.11
N GLY A 393 -11.30 32.72 -3.14
CA GLY A 393 -12.26 33.21 -4.14
C GLY A 393 -12.57 34.70 -3.96
N ASN A 394 -13.01 35.08 -2.75
CA ASN A 394 -13.38 36.46 -2.41
C ASN A 394 -12.22 37.47 -2.29
N LYS A 395 -10.96 37.00 -2.28
CA LYS A 395 -9.72 37.82 -2.16
C LYS A 395 -9.57 38.62 -0.86
N LYS A 396 -10.40 38.36 0.17
CA LYS A 396 -10.48 39.16 1.41
C LYS A 396 -9.94 38.44 2.64
N HIS A 397 -10.26 37.16 2.80
CA HIS A 397 -9.94 36.39 4.00
C HIS A 397 -8.97 35.26 3.69
N PRO A 398 -8.05 34.91 4.62
CA PRO A 398 -7.22 33.73 4.50
C PRO A 398 -8.05 32.45 4.64
N TYR A 399 -7.43 31.31 4.31
CA TYR A 399 -8.06 30.00 4.40
C TYR A 399 -7.04 28.95 4.83
N VAL A 400 -7.49 27.91 5.53
CA VAL A 400 -6.71 26.70 5.79
C VAL A 400 -7.60 25.47 5.63
N TYR A 401 -7.05 24.40 5.07
CA TYR A 401 -7.67 23.07 5.10
C TYR A 401 -6.62 21.99 5.30
N SER A 402 -7.04 20.86 5.88
CA SER A 402 -6.22 19.65 6.02
C SER A 402 -6.42 18.68 4.86
N GLN A 403 -5.38 17.93 4.53
CA GLN A 403 -5.44 16.72 3.71
C GLN A 403 -4.58 15.64 4.39
N CYS A 404 -5.21 14.63 4.99
CA CYS A 404 -4.51 13.66 5.84
C CYS A 404 -4.20 12.33 5.16
N GLN A 405 -4.93 11.95 4.10
CA GLN A 405 -4.66 10.74 3.33
C GLN A 405 -3.35 10.89 2.52
N ALA A 406 -2.41 9.94 2.56
CA ALA A 406 -2.50 8.64 3.26
C ALA A 406 -2.00 8.66 4.72
N ILE A 407 -0.89 9.35 4.98
CA ILE A 407 -0.14 9.29 6.26
C ILE A 407 0.30 10.67 6.75
N LEU A 408 -0.51 11.71 6.50
CA LEU A 408 -0.16 13.10 6.82
C LEU A 408 -0.79 13.59 8.14
N ALA A 409 -1.68 12.82 8.77
CA ALA A 409 -2.27 13.20 10.06
C ALA A 409 -1.20 13.35 11.16
N ARG A 410 -0.14 12.52 11.14
CA ARG A 410 1.06 12.63 11.99
C ARG A 410 1.81 13.97 11.88
N SER A 411 1.57 14.77 10.84
CA SER A 411 2.14 16.13 10.73
C SER A 411 1.29 17.22 11.39
N ILE A 412 0.03 16.89 11.71
CA ILE A 412 -0.90 17.78 12.41
C ILE A 412 -0.94 17.47 13.92
N LEU A 413 -0.94 16.18 14.28
CA LEU A 413 -1.01 15.72 15.67
C LEU A 413 -0.34 14.35 15.87
N PRO A 414 0.26 14.06 17.04
CA PRO A 414 0.80 12.75 17.36
C PRO A 414 -0.33 11.74 17.47
N CYS A 415 -0.25 10.65 16.71
CA CYS A 415 -1.28 9.61 16.72
C CYS A 415 -0.69 8.25 16.32
N GLN A 416 -1.52 7.21 16.40
CA GLN A 416 -1.24 5.94 15.74
C GLN A 416 -1.72 6.08 14.30
N ASP A 417 -0.85 6.57 13.40
CA ASP A 417 -1.26 7.10 12.10
C ASP A 417 -1.34 5.97 11.04
N THR A 418 -2.29 5.07 11.28
CA THR A 418 -2.54 3.86 10.49
C THR A 418 -4.05 3.62 10.36
N PRO A 419 -4.56 3.16 9.19
CA PRO A 419 -5.96 2.81 9.03
C PRO A 419 -6.41 1.62 9.91
N ASP A 420 -5.48 0.85 10.50
CA ASP A 420 -5.79 -0.25 11.43
C ASP A 420 -6.22 0.23 12.82
N VAL A 421 -6.04 1.52 13.14
CA VAL A 421 -6.55 2.15 14.36
C VAL A 421 -7.72 3.06 14.01
N LYS A 422 -8.81 2.96 14.79
CA LYS A 422 -9.99 3.84 14.67
C LYS A 422 -10.33 4.43 16.03
N SER A 423 -10.46 5.75 16.08
CA SER A 423 -10.72 6.53 17.29
C SER A 423 -11.97 7.39 17.10
N THR A 424 -12.68 7.67 18.19
CA THR A 424 -13.73 8.72 18.21
C THR A 424 -13.08 10.07 18.48
N TYR A 425 -13.65 11.17 17.97
CA TYR A 425 -13.03 12.49 18.08
C TYR A 425 -13.94 13.52 18.74
N THR A 426 -13.35 14.37 19.58
CA THR A 426 -13.95 15.63 20.04
C THR A 426 -13.08 16.77 19.52
N PHE A 427 -13.67 17.72 18.81
CA PHE A 427 -12.95 18.88 18.28
C PHE A 427 -13.37 20.14 19.04
N ASN A 428 -12.40 20.84 19.62
CA ASN A 428 -12.52 22.16 20.23
C ASN A 428 -11.58 23.11 19.47
N ILE A 429 -12.10 23.76 18.43
CA ILE A 429 -11.28 24.58 17.52
C ILE A 429 -11.56 26.06 17.75
N THR A 430 -10.56 26.80 18.20
CA THR A 430 -10.61 28.26 18.33
C THR A 430 -10.12 28.90 17.03
N SER A 431 -10.92 29.76 16.41
CA SER A 431 -10.54 30.48 15.18
C SER A 431 -11.21 31.85 15.09
N PRO A 432 -10.57 32.87 14.49
CA PRO A 432 -11.23 34.14 14.16
C PRO A 432 -12.19 34.03 12.96
N LEU A 433 -12.18 32.91 12.24
CA LEU A 433 -13.04 32.63 11.09
C LEU A 433 -13.86 31.34 11.33
N PRO A 434 -15.00 31.17 10.64
CA PRO A 434 -15.75 29.90 10.63
C PRO A 434 -14.87 28.66 10.47
N VAL A 435 -15.27 27.56 11.10
CA VAL A 435 -14.60 26.26 11.06
C VAL A 435 -15.59 25.18 10.60
N VAL A 436 -15.11 24.17 9.88
CA VAL A 436 -15.72 22.84 9.79
C VAL A 436 -14.67 21.77 10.13
N ALA A 437 -15.10 20.64 10.69
CA ALA A 437 -14.22 19.51 11.02
C ALA A 437 -14.93 18.17 10.75
N SER A 438 -14.22 17.04 10.74
CA SER A 438 -14.79 15.71 10.44
C SER A 438 -15.68 15.10 11.54
N GLY A 439 -16.57 15.91 12.12
CA GLY A 439 -17.55 15.54 13.16
C GLY A 439 -18.81 16.41 13.08
N VAL A 440 -19.88 15.96 13.74
CA VAL A 440 -21.17 16.66 13.75
C VAL A 440 -21.05 17.95 14.56
N PRO A 441 -21.50 19.12 14.07
CA PRO A 441 -21.44 20.38 14.81
C PRO A 441 -22.20 20.31 16.15
N VAL A 442 -21.57 20.80 17.22
CA VAL A 442 -22.17 20.91 18.55
C VAL A 442 -22.40 22.41 18.86
N PRO A 443 -23.58 22.80 19.37
CA PRO A 443 -23.84 24.19 19.78
C PRO A 443 -22.75 24.72 20.70
N SER A 444 -22.16 25.85 20.30
CA SER A 444 -21.08 26.53 20.99
C SER A 444 -21.32 28.04 20.97
N ASP A 445 -20.80 28.75 21.98
CA ASP A 445 -20.97 30.19 22.08
C ASP A 445 -20.02 30.89 21.11
N THR A 446 -20.58 31.32 19.97
CA THR A 446 -19.87 31.96 18.85
C THR A 446 -20.25 33.44 18.71
N ALA A 447 -20.84 34.03 19.75
CA ALA A 447 -21.19 35.45 19.81
C ALA A 447 -19.93 36.33 20.01
N GLY A 448 -19.98 37.58 19.52
CA GLY A 448 -18.89 38.56 19.65
C GLY A 448 -17.96 38.66 18.43
N GLU A 449 -16.91 39.47 18.59
CA GLU A 449 -15.83 39.70 17.61
C GLU A 449 -14.53 39.02 18.08
N GLY A 450 -13.65 38.64 17.15
CA GLY A 450 -12.38 37.96 17.44
C GLY A 450 -12.48 36.43 17.42
N ASP A 451 -11.60 35.77 18.19
CA ASP A 451 -11.50 34.32 18.30
C ASP A 451 -12.79 33.68 18.86
N LYS A 452 -13.30 32.65 18.18
CA LYS A 452 -14.50 31.90 18.55
C LYS A 452 -14.20 30.42 18.69
N LEU A 453 -14.83 29.76 19.66
CA LEU A 453 -14.72 28.32 19.86
C LEU A 453 -15.82 27.58 19.09
N PHE A 454 -15.41 26.79 18.11
CA PHE A 454 -16.26 25.87 17.36
C PHE A 454 -16.09 24.46 17.92
N ARG A 455 -17.20 23.72 18.10
CA ARG A 455 -17.21 22.37 18.65
C ARG A 455 -17.81 21.35 17.68
N PHE A 456 -17.19 20.18 17.58
CA PHE A 456 -17.68 19.06 16.76
C PHE A 456 -17.46 17.73 17.50
N GLU A 457 -18.32 16.75 17.23
CA GLU A 457 -18.25 15.42 17.84
C GLU A 457 -18.35 14.32 16.76
N GLN A 458 -17.37 13.43 16.72
CA GLN A 458 -17.34 12.27 15.82
C GLN A 458 -17.50 10.98 16.65
N LYS A 459 -18.75 10.51 16.72
CA LYS A 459 -19.18 9.33 17.50
C LYS A 459 -18.87 8.00 16.82
N VAL A 460 -18.70 8.00 15.50
CA VAL A 460 -18.32 6.80 14.75
C VAL A 460 -16.79 6.74 14.73
N PRO A 461 -16.15 5.63 15.16
CA PRO A 461 -14.70 5.54 15.15
C PRO A 461 -14.11 5.65 13.73
N ILE A 462 -13.20 6.59 13.53
CA ILE A 462 -12.53 6.88 12.25
C ILE A 462 -11.01 6.68 12.37
N PRO A 463 -10.34 6.25 11.29
CA PRO A 463 -8.88 6.26 11.22
C PRO A 463 -8.34 7.69 11.11
N SER A 464 -7.08 7.87 11.52
CA SER A 464 -6.38 9.16 11.54
C SER A 464 -6.39 9.92 10.21
N TYR A 465 -6.31 9.21 9.08
CA TYR A 465 -6.33 9.81 7.74
C TYR A 465 -7.67 10.52 7.39
N LEU A 466 -8.74 10.26 8.15
CA LEU A 466 -10.04 10.94 8.05
C LEU A 466 -10.21 12.08 9.06
N PHE A 467 -9.15 12.45 9.80
CA PHE A 467 -9.11 13.73 10.50
C PHE A 467 -9.19 14.86 9.47
N ALA A 468 -10.21 15.72 9.58
CA ALA A 468 -10.33 16.89 8.74
C ALA A 468 -10.67 18.15 9.53
N LEU A 469 -10.10 19.26 9.10
CA LEU A 469 -10.35 20.61 9.59
C LEU A 469 -10.22 21.58 8.41
N ALA A 470 -11.14 22.53 8.30
CA ALA A 470 -10.99 23.69 7.44
C ALA A 470 -11.49 24.95 8.15
N SER A 471 -10.85 26.09 7.91
CA SER A 471 -11.29 27.38 8.43
C SER A 471 -11.02 28.51 7.45
N GLY A 472 -11.97 29.43 7.32
CA GLY A 472 -11.95 30.54 6.36
C GLY A 472 -13.28 31.28 6.37
N ASP A 473 -13.47 32.21 5.44
CA ASP A 473 -14.79 32.83 5.22
C ASP A 473 -15.75 31.80 4.59
N LEU A 474 -16.59 31.19 5.43
CA LEU A 474 -17.52 30.11 5.06
C LEU A 474 -18.96 30.53 5.32
N ALA A 475 -19.82 30.25 4.35
CA ALA A 475 -21.26 30.29 4.47
C ALA A 475 -21.86 28.90 4.13
N THR A 476 -23.10 28.68 4.57
CA THR A 476 -23.77 27.37 4.55
C THR A 476 -25.17 27.47 3.96
N ALA A 477 -25.58 26.49 3.15
CA ALA A 477 -26.91 26.39 2.56
C ALA A 477 -27.41 24.94 2.52
N PRO A 478 -28.72 24.69 2.70
CA PRO A 478 -29.28 23.33 2.65
C PRO A 478 -29.32 22.77 1.22
N ILE A 479 -28.96 21.50 1.08
CA ILE A 479 -29.01 20.76 -0.20
C ILE A 479 -29.75 19.41 -0.08
N GLY A 480 -30.20 19.02 1.12
CA GLY A 480 -30.97 17.80 1.36
C GLY A 480 -31.47 17.72 2.81
N LYS A 481 -32.16 16.63 3.16
CA LYS A 481 -32.75 16.42 4.50
C LYS A 481 -31.72 16.37 5.63
N ILE A 482 -30.53 15.84 5.34
CA ILE A 482 -29.42 15.65 6.28
C ILE A 482 -28.11 16.29 5.77
N SER A 483 -28.23 17.26 4.87
CA SER A 483 -27.13 17.70 4.02
C SER A 483 -27.12 19.21 3.79
N VAL A 484 -25.98 19.83 4.08
CA VAL A 484 -25.68 21.21 3.70
C VAL A 484 -24.45 21.29 2.79
N VAL A 485 -24.41 22.29 1.92
CA VAL A 485 -23.19 22.73 1.25
C VAL A 485 -22.57 23.88 2.04
N VAL A 486 -21.25 23.87 2.17
CA VAL A 486 -20.43 24.91 2.80
C VAL A 486 -19.40 25.38 1.79
N THR A 487 -19.26 26.70 1.60
CA THR A 487 -18.25 27.29 0.72
C THR A 487 -18.11 28.81 0.98
N GLY A 488 -17.30 29.52 0.19
CA GLY A 488 -17.22 30.98 0.26
C GLY A 488 -18.57 31.65 -0.05
N PRO A 489 -18.95 32.74 0.63
CA PRO A 489 -20.23 33.43 0.40
C PRO A 489 -20.50 33.79 -1.08
N GLU A 490 -19.45 34.01 -1.86
CA GLU A 490 -19.49 34.30 -3.29
C GLU A 490 -19.96 33.13 -4.17
N ALA A 491 -19.72 31.88 -3.73
CA ALA A 491 -20.01 30.66 -4.50
C ALA A 491 -21.24 29.90 -3.98
N LEU A 492 -21.80 30.31 -2.84
CA LEU A 492 -22.80 29.53 -2.10
C LEU A 492 -24.05 29.18 -2.91
N LYS A 493 -24.58 30.12 -3.69
CA LYS A 493 -25.81 29.91 -4.48
C LYS A 493 -25.60 28.92 -5.63
N ASP A 494 -24.49 29.06 -6.33
CA ASP A 494 -24.14 28.19 -7.46
C ASP A 494 -23.87 26.77 -6.96
N ALA A 495 -23.13 26.64 -5.84
CA ALA A 495 -22.89 25.36 -5.19
C ALA A 495 -24.17 24.72 -4.63
N GLN A 496 -25.08 25.51 -4.03
CA GLN A 496 -26.38 25.01 -3.58
C GLN A 496 -27.18 24.44 -4.76
N TRP A 497 -27.32 25.22 -5.82
CA TRP A 497 -28.06 24.84 -7.02
C TRP A 497 -27.49 23.58 -7.68
N GLU A 498 -26.17 23.38 -7.69
CA GLU A 498 -25.55 22.19 -8.30
C GLU A 498 -25.98 20.89 -7.57
N PHE A 499 -26.09 20.89 -6.23
CA PHE A 499 -26.33 19.68 -5.44
C PHE A 499 -27.78 19.45 -4.99
N GLU A 500 -28.58 20.51 -4.79
CA GLU A 500 -29.88 20.43 -4.08
C GLU A 500 -30.94 19.53 -4.72
N ALA A 501 -30.82 19.25 -6.03
CA ALA A 501 -31.82 18.49 -6.75
C ALA A 501 -31.65 16.96 -6.65
N ASP A 502 -30.45 16.49 -6.28
CA ASP A 502 -30.05 15.08 -6.42
C ASP A 502 -29.44 14.49 -5.14
N MET A 503 -28.99 15.30 -4.18
CA MET A 503 -28.38 14.85 -2.93
C MET A 503 -29.22 13.81 -2.17
N ASP A 504 -30.50 14.12 -1.90
CA ASP A 504 -31.43 13.21 -1.25
C ASP A 504 -31.57 11.87 -2.01
N LYS A 505 -31.56 11.91 -3.35
CA LYS A 505 -31.69 10.70 -4.18
C LYS A 505 -30.44 9.83 -4.06
N PHE A 506 -29.25 10.44 -4.02
CA PHE A 506 -27.99 9.72 -3.86
C PHE A 506 -27.91 9.05 -2.49
N ILE A 507 -28.32 9.75 -1.42
CA ILE A 507 -28.40 9.17 -0.07
C ILE A 507 -29.44 8.03 -0.02
N ASP A 508 -30.65 8.22 -0.57
CA ASP A 508 -31.68 7.18 -0.61
C ASP A 508 -31.23 5.93 -1.41
N ILE A 509 -30.50 6.11 -2.52
CA ILE A 509 -29.92 5.00 -3.31
C ILE A 509 -28.80 4.28 -2.53
N ALA A 510 -27.87 5.02 -1.93
CA ALA A 510 -26.76 4.44 -1.18
C ALA A 510 -27.25 3.62 0.03
N GLN A 511 -28.23 4.13 0.77
CA GLN A 511 -28.83 3.42 1.90
C GLN A 511 -29.54 2.13 1.46
N LYS A 512 -30.26 2.18 0.34
CA LYS A 512 -30.95 1.01 -0.24
C LYS A 512 -29.98 -0.08 -0.70
N LEU A 513 -28.78 0.29 -1.15
CA LEU A 513 -27.75 -0.66 -1.62
C LEU A 513 -26.91 -1.26 -0.47
N VAL A 514 -26.76 -0.54 0.65
CA VAL A 514 -25.82 -0.92 1.73
C VAL A 514 -26.53 -1.06 3.08
N PHE A 515 -26.82 0.05 3.75
CA PHE A 515 -27.61 0.14 4.99
C PHE A 515 -27.92 1.62 5.32
N ASP A 516 -28.79 1.86 6.30
CA ASP A 516 -29.11 3.20 6.83
C ASP A 516 -27.85 4.02 7.17
N TYR A 517 -27.79 5.28 6.75
CA TYR A 517 -26.59 6.11 6.83
C TYR A 517 -26.18 6.40 8.29
N GLN A 518 -25.01 5.89 8.70
CA GLN A 518 -24.61 5.81 10.11
C GLN A 518 -23.96 7.07 10.71
N TRP A 519 -23.68 8.10 9.91
CA TRP A 519 -22.91 9.27 10.37
C TRP A 519 -23.77 10.46 10.82
N GLY A 520 -25.09 10.40 10.61
CA GLY A 520 -26.03 11.47 10.97
C GLY A 520 -26.18 12.53 9.87
N GLU A 521 -25.09 13.21 9.51
CA GLU A 521 -25.07 14.26 8.48
C GLU A 521 -24.14 13.90 7.31
N TYR A 522 -24.50 14.32 6.09
CA TYR A 522 -23.65 14.25 4.90
C TYR A 522 -23.59 15.62 4.23
N ASN A 523 -22.54 16.38 4.52
CA ASN A 523 -22.33 17.74 4.05
C ASN A 523 -21.19 17.78 3.01
N ILE A 524 -21.19 18.81 2.18
CA ILE A 524 -20.13 19.06 1.18
C ILE A 524 -19.44 20.39 1.51
N LEU A 525 -18.12 20.37 1.69
CA LEU A 525 -17.29 21.57 1.67
C LEU A 525 -16.72 21.76 0.27
N VAL A 526 -17.23 22.74 -0.48
CA VAL A 526 -16.61 23.15 -1.75
C VAL A 526 -15.45 24.08 -1.43
N LEU A 527 -14.23 23.56 -1.61
CA LEU A 527 -12.97 24.25 -1.30
C LEU A 527 -12.66 25.37 -2.30
N PRO A 528 -11.68 26.26 -1.99
CA PRO A 528 -11.21 27.27 -2.92
C PRO A 528 -10.66 26.69 -4.25
N PRO A 529 -10.65 27.48 -5.35
CA PRO A 529 -10.24 26.99 -6.68
C PRO A 529 -8.83 26.41 -6.79
N SER A 530 -7.94 26.73 -5.86
CA SER A 530 -6.59 26.18 -5.79
C SER A 530 -6.53 24.70 -5.37
N PHE A 531 -7.61 24.10 -4.83
CA PHE A 531 -7.60 22.73 -4.32
C PHE A 531 -7.09 21.70 -5.35
N ALA A 532 -6.11 20.89 -4.95
CA ALA A 532 -5.31 20.05 -5.84
C ALA A 532 -6.04 18.79 -6.34
N TYR A 533 -6.98 18.26 -5.58
CA TYR A 533 -7.60 16.93 -5.79
C TYR A 533 -9.02 17.03 -6.36
N GLY A 534 -9.67 15.89 -6.60
CA GLY A 534 -11.10 15.83 -6.96
C GLY A 534 -11.99 16.02 -5.74
N GLY A 535 -11.83 15.14 -4.75
CA GLY A 535 -12.46 15.26 -3.45
C GLY A 535 -11.78 14.37 -2.41
N MET A 536 -12.25 14.42 -1.18
CA MET A 536 -11.78 13.62 -0.05
C MET A 536 -12.98 13.25 0.84
N GLU A 537 -13.10 11.96 1.16
CA GLU A 537 -14.25 11.32 1.84
C GLU A 537 -14.32 11.57 3.36
N ASN A 538 -13.89 12.76 3.80
CA ASN A 538 -13.89 13.16 5.20
C ASN A 538 -15.30 13.03 5.82
N PRO A 539 -15.48 12.27 6.92
CA PRO A 539 -16.78 12.07 7.55
C PRO A 539 -17.46 13.38 7.92
N ILE A 540 -18.78 13.40 7.77
CA ILE A 540 -19.65 14.59 7.90
C ILE A 540 -19.43 15.65 6.81
N TYR A 541 -18.21 16.01 6.45
CA TYR A 541 -17.90 17.04 5.45
C TYR A 541 -17.01 16.51 4.33
N THR A 542 -17.61 15.98 3.26
CA THR A 542 -16.86 15.62 2.05
C THR A 542 -16.23 16.88 1.46
N PHE A 543 -14.90 16.90 1.31
CA PHE A 543 -14.21 18.03 0.68
C PHE A 543 -14.27 17.84 -0.84
N ALA A 544 -14.69 18.85 -1.57
CA ALA A 544 -14.86 18.81 -3.02
C ALA A 544 -14.12 19.98 -3.71
N THR A 545 -13.54 19.71 -4.87
CA THR A 545 -13.06 20.75 -5.79
C THR A 545 -14.22 21.61 -6.29
N PRO A 546 -14.06 22.94 -6.47
CA PRO A 546 -15.10 23.75 -7.10
C PRO A 546 -15.26 23.44 -8.60
N THR A 547 -14.37 22.63 -9.20
CA THR A 547 -14.52 22.16 -10.59
C THR A 547 -15.66 21.13 -10.78
N VAL A 548 -16.34 20.69 -9.71
CA VAL A 548 -17.63 19.97 -9.79
C VAL A 548 -18.83 20.91 -9.97
N VAL A 549 -18.69 22.21 -9.68
CA VAL A 549 -19.75 23.21 -9.88
C VAL A 549 -19.67 23.67 -11.34
N SER A 550 -20.29 22.87 -12.20
CA SER A 550 -20.30 23.04 -13.66
C SER A 550 -21.38 24.00 -14.16
N GLY A 551 -22.45 24.21 -13.39
CA GLY A 551 -23.65 24.95 -13.81
C GLY A 551 -24.62 24.12 -14.66
N ASP A 552 -24.38 22.81 -14.75
CA ASP A 552 -25.16 21.83 -15.53
C ASP A 552 -25.43 20.51 -14.76
N ARG A 553 -24.85 20.34 -13.56
CA ARG A 553 -24.88 19.15 -12.70
C ARG A 553 -24.21 17.88 -13.27
N GLN A 554 -23.39 17.99 -14.31
CA GLN A 554 -22.84 16.83 -15.01
C GLN A 554 -21.49 16.35 -14.44
N ASN A 555 -20.84 17.13 -13.57
CA ASN A 555 -19.56 16.77 -12.92
C ASN A 555 -19.70 16.23 -11.48
N VAL A 556 -20.89 15.74 -11.11
CA VAL A 556 -21.12 15.08 -9.80
C VAL A 556 -20.44 13.71 -9.69
N ASP A 557 -20.10 13.09 -10.82
CA ASP A 557 -19.32 11.85 -10.92
C ASP A 557 -17.85 12.16 -11.25
N VAL A 558 -16.90 11.69 -10.42
CA VAL A 558 -15.46 11.97 -10.61
C VAL A 558 -14.69 10.70 -10.99
N ILE A 559 -14.07 10.70 -12.17
CA ILE A 559 -13.30 9.58 -12.75
C ILE A 559 -11.85 10.01 -13.08
N ALA A 560 -10.89 9.07 -13.00
CA ALA A 560 -9.48 9.26 -13.36
C ALA A 560 -8.84 7.98 -13.95
N GLN A 561 -8.13 8.09 -15.08
CA GLN A 561 -7.46 6.98 -15.78
C GLN A 561 -5.99 7.31 -16.16
N ASP A 562 -5.31 6.39 -16.86
CA ASP A 562 -3.93 6.46 -17.45
C ASP A 562 -2.68 6.04 -16.64
N ALA A 563 -2.79 5.56 -15.40
CA ALA A 563 -1.60 5.21 -14.60
C ALA A 563 -0.67 4.13 -15.20
N VAL A 564 -1.20 3.08 -15.82
CA VAL A 564 -0.39 1.92 -16.30
C VAL A 564 0.52 2.30 -17.47
N ALA A 565 0.09 3.24 -18.32
CA ALA A 565 0.89 3.73 -19.44
C ALA A 565 2.10 4.55 -18.98
N LEU A 566 1.96 5.28 -17.87
CA LEU A 566 3.02 6.12 -17.30
C LEU A 566 4.07 5.30 -16.52
N LEU A 567 3.63 4.30 -15.75
CA LEU A 567 4.47 3.50 -14.87
C LEU A 567 5.15 2.31 -15.58
N GLY A 568 4.57 1.84 -16.69
CA GLY A 568 5.00 0.63 -17.40
C GLY A 568 4.29 -0.63 -16.90
N ALA A 569 4.02 -1.56 -17.83
CA ALA A 569 3.14 -2.70 -17.60
C ALA A 569 3.62 -3.72 -16.56
N ASP A 570 4.93 -3.77 -16.25
CA ASP A 570 5.51 -4.72 -15.29
C ASP A 570 5.78 -4.09 -13.90
N HIS A 571 5.43 -2.81 -13.69
CA HIS A 571 5.79 -2.07 -12.49
C HIS A 571 4.97 -2.51 -11.26
N GLU A 572 5.59 -2.51 -10.06
CA GLU A 572 4.96 -2.93 -8.79
C GLU A 572 3.62 -2.24 -8.55
N PHE A 573 3.58 -0.92 -8.72
CA PHE A 573 2.38 -0.08 -8.54
C PHE A 573 1.28 -0.28 -9.59
N THR A 574 1.43 -1.25 -10.51
CA THR A 574 0.36 -1.69 -11.43
C THR A 574 -0.32 -2.98 -11.00
N LYS A 575 0.10 -3.62 -9.90
CA LYS A 575 -0.67 -4.66 -9.22
C LYS A 575 -1.87 -4.06 -8.49
N LEU A 576 -2.87 -4.88 -8.17
CA LEU A 576 -3.97 -4.45 -7.31
C LEU A 576 -3.55 -4.44 -5.83
N ILE A 577 -2.65 -5.35 -5.45
CA ILE A 577 -2.04 -5.42 -4.12
C ILE A 577 -0.52 -5.28 -4.28
N ILE A 578 0.05 -4.31 -3.59
CA ILE A 578 1.47 -3.96 -3.64
C ILE A 578 2.16 -4.20 -2.29
N ASN A 579 3.48 -4.29 -2.30
CA ASN A 579 4.28 -4.20 -1.10
C ASN A 579 4.56 -2.73 -0.73
N HIS A 580 4.08 -2.27 0.43
CA HIS A 580 4.30 -0.91 0.95
C HIS A 580 5.60 -0.75 1.78
N LYS A 581 6.35 -1.83 2.04
CA LYS A 581 7.53 -1.76 2.93
C LYS A 581 8.65 -0.91 2.31
N GLY A 582 8.96 0.22 2.96
CA GLY A 582 9.96 1.19 2.49
C GLY A 582 9.47 2.08 1.34
N VAL A 583 8.17 2.08 1.04
CA VAL A 583 7.54 2.89 -0.01
C VAL A 583 6.84 4.09 0.64
N ASP A 584 6.94 5.27 0.02
CA ASP A 584 6.07 6.39 0.36
C ASP A 584 4.68 6.14 -0.27
N PRO A 585 3.58 6.13 0.52
CA PRO A 585 2.24 5.94 -0.02
C PRO A 585 1.86 6.95 -1.13
N GLU A 586 2.45 8.15 -1.17
CA GLU A 586 2.23 9.11 -2.26
C GLU A 586 2.82 8.62 -3.61
N ASP A 587 3.99 7.95 -3.59
CA ASP A 587 4.61 7.40 -4.81
C ASP A 587 3.79 6.25 -5.41
N ALA A 588 3.03 5.54 -4.58
CA ALA A 588 2.13 4.47 -5.00
C ALA A 588 0.75 4.96 -5.48
N PHE A 589 0.39 6.22 -5.20
CA PHE A 589 -0.93 6.75 -5.53
C PHE A 589 -1.14 6.84 -7.05
N SER A 590 -2.17 6.15 -7.54
CA SER A 590 -2.46 6.07 -8.97
C SER A 590 -3.90 5.66 -9.24
N THR A 591 -4.30 5.60 -10.51
CA THR A 591 -5.63 5.13 -10.92
C THR A 591 -5.79 3.60 -10.86
N VAL A 592 -4.71 2.87 -10.59
CA VAL A 592 -4.70 1.39 -10.55
C VAL A 592 -5.63 0.81 -9.48
N PRO A 593 -5.54 1.17 -8.18
CA PRO A 593 -6.44 0.61 -7.17
C PRO A 593 -7.93 0.90 -7.46
N TYR A 594 -8.24 2.06 -8.04
CA TYR A 594 -9.59 2.42 -8.47
C TYR A 594 -10.08 1.53 -9.62
N GLU A 595 -9.41 1.59 -10.78
CA GLU A 595 -9.89 0.95 -12.01
C GLU A 595 -9.70 -0.57 -11.99
N LYS A 596 -8.55 -1.06 -11.50
CA LYS A 596 -8.29 -2.50 -11.40
C LYS A 596 -9.12 -3.14 -10.29
N GLY A 597 -9.40 -2.41 -9.21
CA GLY A 597 -10.35 -2.80 -8.16
C GLY A 597 -11.77 -2.88 -8.70
N PHE A 598 -12.24 -1.84 -9.39
CA PHE A 598 -13.54 -1.83 -10.07
C PHE A 598 -13.68 -2.99 -11.07
N HIS A 599 -12.71 -3.18 -11.97
CA HIS A 599 -12.70 -4.31 -12.92
C HIS A 599 -12.79 -5.67 -12.21
N PHE A 600 -12.16 -5.83 -11.05
CA PHE A 600 -12.23 -7.07 -10.29
C PHE A 600 -13.59 -7.26 -9.62
N LEU A 601 -14.15 -6.23 -8.97
CA LEU A 601 -15.49 -6.28 -8.40
C LEU A 601 -16.57 -6.50 -9.47
N TYR A 602 -16.43 -5.88 -10.64
CA TYR A 602 -17.30 -6.10 -11.79
C TYR A 602 -17.23 -7.55 -12.29
N TYR A 603 -16.02 -8.12 -12.39
CA TYR A 603 -15.85 -9.55 -12.69
C TYR A 603 -16.53 -10.45 -11.65
N LEU A 604 -16.39 -10.16 -10.34
CA LEU A 604 -17.06 -10.92 -9.28
C LEU A 604 -18.59 -10.81 -9.37
N GLU A 605 -19.12 -9.60 -9.60
CA GLU A 605 -20.57 -9.36 -9.80
C GLU A 605 -21.11 -10.16 -10.98
N ARG A 606 -20.41 -10.18 -12.12
CA ARG A 606 -20.81 -10.93 -13.31
C ARG A 606 -20.70 -12.44 -13.12
N LEU A 607 -19.71 -12.90 -12.34
CA LEU A 607 -19.49 -14.31 -12.03
C LEU A 607 -20.61 -14.89 -11.16
N VAL A 608 -20.99 -14.20 -10.08
CA VAL A 608 -22.05 -14.69 -9.16
C VAL A 608 -23.46 -14.26 -9.59
N GLY A 609 -23.58 -13.23 -10.44
CA GLY A 609 -24.83 -12.64 -10.88
C GLY A 609 -25.25 -11.45 -10.01
N ARG A 610 -25.75 -10.38 -10.66
CA ARG A 610 -26.07 -9.10 -10.00
C ARG A 610 -26.97 -9.23 -8.78
N GLU A 611 -28.06 -9.99 -8.88
CA GLU A 611 -29.00 -10.20 -7.76
C GLU A 611 -28.34 -10.84 -6.54
N HIS A 612 -27.38 -11.74 -6.75
CA HIS A 612 -26.65 -12.42 -5.68
C HIS A 612 -25.57 -11.50 -5.09
N PHE A 613 -24.90 -10.69 -5.92
CA PHE A 613 -23.92 -9.69 -5.50
C PHE A 613 -24.55 -8.53 -4.70
N ASP A 614 -25.75 -8.07 -5.09
CA ASP A 614 -26.52 -7.05 -4.35
C ASP A 614 -26.90 -7.53 -2.92
N ARG A 615 -26.87 -8.84 -2.63
CA ARG A 615 -27.00 -9.38 -1.26
C ARG A 615 -25.65 -9.51 -0.52
N PHE A 616 -24.54 -9.63 -1.24
CA PHE A 616 -23.20 -9.66 -0.66
C PHE A 616 -22.76 -8.28 -0.16
N ILE A 617 -23.05 -7.21 -0.92
CA ILE A 617 -22.73 -5.82 -0.55
C ILE A 617 -23.14 -5.49 0.90
N PRO A 618 -24.42 -5.61 1.31
CA PRO A 618 -24.82 -5.31 2.69
C PRO A 618 -24.19 -6.27 3.70
N HIS A 619 -24.01 -7.56 3.37
CA HIS A 619 -23.34 -8.51 4.27
C HIS A 619 -21.89 -8.12 4.56
N TYR A 620 -21.13 -7.75 3.52
CA TYR A 620 -19.75 -7.30 3.63
C TYR A 620 -19.63 -6.06 4.52
N PHE A 621 -20.40 -5.02 4.22
CA PHE A 621 -20.35 -3.77 4.99
C PHE A 621 -20.82 -3.93 6.43
N ASN A 622 -21.83 -4.77 6.71
CA ASN A 622 -22.24 -5.08 8.09
C ASN A 622 -21.16 -5.88 8.86
N THR A 623 -20.50 -6.84 8.21
CA THR A 623 -19.45 -7.66 8.82
C THR A 623 -18.24 -6.83 9.26
N TRP A 624 -17.87 -5.83 8.44
CA TRP A 624 -16.69 -4.98 8.63
C TRP A 624 -16.99 -3.57 9.17
N ALA A 625 -18.25 -3.30 9.53
CA ALA A 625 -18.66 -2.03 10.14
C ALA A 625 -17.79 -1.69 11.36
N ARG A 626 -17.21 -0.47 11.35
CA ARG A 626 -16.30 0.06 12.40
C ARG A 626 -14.99 -0.74 12.60
N LYS A 627 -14.64 -1.66 11.71
CA LYS A 627 -13.37 -2.42 11.69
C LYS A 627 -12.48 -1.99 10.52
N SER A 628 -11.26 -2.53 10.46
CA SER A 628 -10.35 -2.43 9.32
C SER A 628 -10.01 -3.84 8.85
N LEU A 629 -9.81 -4.03 7.55
CA LEU A 629 -9.54 -5.33 6.96
C LEU A 629 -8.46 -5.27 5.88
N ASP A 630 -7.89 -6.43 5.57
CA ASP A 630 -7.02 -6.63 4.41
C ASP A 630 -7.71 -7.44 3.28
N SER A 631 -6.95 -7.66 2.21
CA SER A 631 -7.39 -8.39 1.02
C SER A 631 -7.70 -9.88 1.22
N TYR A 632 -7.03 -10.53 2.18
CA TYR A 632 -7.27 -11.94 2.50
C TYR A 632 -8.58 -12.06 3.29
N GLU A 633 -8.85 -11.11 4.18
CA GLU A 633 -10.13 -10.98 4.89
C GLU A 633 -11.29 -10.67 3.92
N PHE A 634 -11.08 -9.81 2.91
CA PHE A 634 -12.04 -9.61 1.81
C PHE A 634 -12.31 -10.91 1.05
N LYS A 635 -11.24 -11.58 0.57
CA LYS A 635 -11.32 -12.88 -0.15
C LYS A 635 -12.10 -13.91 0.67
N LYS A 636 -11.77 -14.06 1.96
CA LYS A 636 -12.45 -14.98 2.87
C LYS A 636 -13.93 -14.62 3.03
N THR A 637 -14.26 -13.35 3.28
CA THR A 637 -15.64 -12.89 3.44
C THR A 637 -16.48 -13.19 2.19
N PHE A 638 -15.91 -12.99 0.99
CA PHE A 638 -16.57 -13.32 -0.27
C PHE A 638 -16.82 -14.83 -0.44
N LEU A 639 -15.79 -15.65 -0.20
CA LEU A 639 -15.90 -17.10 -0.34
C LEU A 639 -16.86 -17.70 0.70
N ASP A 640 -16.70 -17.36 1.99
CA ASP A 640 -17.59 -17.82 3.07
C ASP A 640 -19.07 -17.53 2.75
N PHE A 641 -19.37 -16.31 2.29
CA PHE A 641 -20.74 -15.90 1.97
C PHE A 641 -21.34 -16.72 0.81
N PHE A 642 -20.60 -16.89 -0.28
CA PHE A 642 -21.13 -17.60 -1.46
C PHE A 642 -21.08 -19.13 -1.34
N GLU A 643 -20.16 -19.69 -0.55
CA GLU A 643 -20.20 -21.10 -0.16
C GLU A 643 -21.39 -21.41 0.76
N GLY A 644 -21.71 -20.51 1.69
CA GLY A 644 -22.88 -20.60 2.56
C GLY A 644 -24.22 -20.29 1.88
N TYR A 645 -24.21 -19.75 0.65
CA TYR A 645 -25.41 -19.28 -0.05
C TYR A 645 -26.37 -20.40 -0.50
N GLY A 646 -25.90 -21.65 -0.57
CA GLY A 646 -26.72 -22.80 -0.95
C GLY A 646 -26.98 -22.95 -2.46
N ASN A 647 -26.21 -22.26 -3.31
CA ASN A 647 -26.27 -22.43 -4.77
C ASN A 647 -24.99 -23.13 -5.27
N ALA A 648 -25.14 -24.37 -5.76
CA ALA A 648 -24.03 -25.19 -6.24
C ALA A 648 -23.32 -24.60 -7.46
N GLU A 649 -24.06 -23.99 -8.40
CA GLU A 649 -23.48 -23.37 -9.61
C GLU A 649 -22.61 -22.15 -9.24
N ILE A 650 -23.06 -21.34 -8.28
CA ILE A 650 -22.24 -20.22 -7.76
C ILE A 650 -21.01 -20.77 -7.04
N LYS A 651 -21.14 -21.83 -6.24
CA LYS A 651 -20.00 -22.46 -5.55
C LYS A 651 -18.94 -22.99 -6.53
N GLU A 652 -19.36 -23.62 -7.61
CA GLU A 652 -18.45 -24.05 -8.69
C GLU A 652 -17.77 -22.85 -9.37
N LYS A 653 -18.53 -21.79 -9.68
CA LYS A 653 -17.98 -20.57 -10.30
C LYS A 653 -16.94 -19.86 -9.43
N ILE A 654 -17.21 -19.63 -8.14
CA ILE A 654 -16.26 -18.92 -7.27
C ILE A 654 -14.95 -19.71 -7.04
N ALA A 655 -14.99 -21.04 -7.13
CA ALA A 655 -13.79 -21.87 -7.06
C ALA A 655 -12.83 -21.65 -8.25
N THR A 656 -13.31 -21.08 -9.36
CA THR A 656 -12.49 -20.77 -10.55
C THR A 656 -11.80 -19.40 -10.50
N ILE A 657 -12.03 -18.58 -9.47
CA ILE A 657 -11.48 -17.21 -9.40
C ILE A 657 -9.94 -17.27 -9.30
N PRO A 658 -9.19 -16.69 -10.26
CA PRO A 658 -7.73 -16.70 -10.24
C PRO A 658 -7.20 -15.59 -9.32
N TRP A 659 -7.41 -15.75 -8.00
CA TRP A 659 -7.10 -14.74 -6.97
C TRP A 659 -5.67 -14.18 -7.08
N GLU A 660 -4.67 -15.05 -7.19
CA GLU A 660 -3.26 -14.65 -7.30
C GLU A 660 -2.99 -13.78 -8.53
N GLU A 661 -3.63 -14.09 -9.66
CA GLU A 661 -3.53 -13.27 -10.86
C GLU A 661 -4.19 -11.90 -10.65
N ARG A 662 -5.40 -11.87 -10.10
CA ARG A 662 -6.17 -10.63 -9.91
C ARG A 662 -5.54 -9.69 -8.90
N PHE A 663 -4.92 -10.23 -7.86
CA PHE A 663 -4.25 -9.48 -6.80
C PHE A 663 -2.84 -9.01 -7.22
N TYR A 664 -1.98 -9.92 -7.70
CA TYR A 664 -0.53 -9.69 -7.73
C TYR A 664 0.10 -9.64 -9.14
N LYS A 665 -0.65 -9.90 -10.22
CA LYS A 665 -0.13 -9.69 -11.58
C LYS A 665 -0.09 -8.19 -11.90
N PRO A 666 1.05 -7.62 -12.36
CA PRO A 666 1.13 -6.24 -12.80
C PRO A 666 0.37 -6.02 -14.13
N GLY A 667 0.28 -4.77 -14.58
CA GLY A 667 -0.31 -4.40 -15.86
C GLY A 667 -1.84 -4.36 -15.88
N LEU A 668 -2.40 -4.25 -17.09
CA LEU A 668 -3.86 -4.13 -17.27
C LEU A 668 -4.59 -5.44 -16.91
N PRO A 669 -5.75 -5.39 -16.23
CA PRO A 669 -6.62 -6.55 -16.11
C PRO A 669 -7.22 -6.91 -17.48
N PRO A 670 -7.69 -8.16 -17.67
CA PRO A 670 -8.55 -8.51 -18.80
C PRO A 670 -9.70 -7.51 -18.98
N LYS A 671 -9.92 -7.03 -20.21
CA LYS A 671 -10.99 -6.08 -20.54
C LYS A 671 -12.36 -6.77 -20.38
N PRO A 672 -13.28 -6.22 -19.57
CA PRO A 672 -14.65 -6.73 -19.46
C PRO A 672 -15.49 -6.40 -20.70
N ASP A 673 -16.52 -7.21 -20.93
CA ASP A 673 -17.56 -6.96 -21.94
C ASP A 673 -18.54 -5.88 -21.45
N PHE A 674 -18.10 -4.62 -21.50
CA PHE A 674 -18.94 -3.47 -21.17
C PHE A 674 -20.02 -3.22 -22.23
N ASN A 675 -21.16 -2.67 -21.81
CA ASN A 675 -22.16 -2.12 -22.73
C ASN A 675 -21.66 -0.78 -23.28
N THR A 676 -21.36 -0.73 -24.59
CA THR A 676 -20.75 0.43 -25.26
C THR A 676 -21.75 1.41 -25.89
N VAL A 677 -23.07 1.15 -25.82
CA VAL A 677 -24.11 1.89 -26.59
C VAL A 677 -24.04 3.43 -26.43
N TYR A 678 -23.60 3.93 -25.27
CA TYR A 678 -23.41 5.37 -25.03
C TYR A 678 -22.09 5.94 -25.57
N VAL A 679 -21.05 5.09 -25.68
CA VAL A 679 -19.70 5.40 -26.15
C VAL A 679 -19.61 5.31 -27.68
N ASP A 680 -20.28 4.33 -28.29
CA ASP A 680 -20.21 4.07 -29.73
C ASP A 680 -20.58 5.32 -30.55
N LYS A 681 -21.65 6.04 -30.14
CA LYS A 681 -22.04 7.33 -30.75
C LYS A 681 -20.95 8.40 -30.70
N CYS A 682 -20.16 8.43 -29.61
CA CYS A 682 -19.06 9.39 -29.44
C CYS A 682 -17.88 9.05 -30.36
N LEU A 683 -17.58 7.76 -30.51
CA LEU A 683 -16.54 7.27 -31.41
C LEU A 683 -16.93 7.47 -32.89
N ASP A 684 -18.20 7.20 -33.25
CA ASP A 684 -18.73 7.45 -34.59
C ASP A 684 -18.64 8.94 -34.97
N LEU A 685 -18.96 9.85 -34.03
CA LEU A 685 -18.82 11.29 -34.28
C LEU A 685 -17.35 11.71 -34.39
N ALA A 686 -16.45 11.16 -33.56
CA ALA A 686 -15.01 11.39 -33.71
C ALA A 686 -14.52 10.93 -35.10
N GLU A 687 -14.92 9.75 -35.58
CA GLU A 687 -14.48 9.26 -36.88
C GLU A 687 -14.97 10.13 -38.05
N LYS A 688 -16.16 10.73 -37.95
CA LYS A 688 -16.60 11.79 -38.89
C LYS A 688 -15.67 13.00 -38.84
N TRP A 689 -15.30 13.47 -37.64
CA TRP A 689 -14.36 14.59 -37.46
C TRP A 689 -12.94 14.32 -38.00
N ARG A 690 -12.55 13.06 -38.20
CA ARG A 690 -11.31 12.68 -38.90
C ARG A 690 -11.35 13.03 -40.40
N GLN A 691 -12.53 13.08 -41.02
CA GLN A 691 -12.69 13.36 -42.46
C GLN A 691 -12.64 14.87 -42.73
N GLU A 692 -11.74 15.31 -43.61
CA GLU A 692 -11.53 16.75 -43.90
C GLU A 692 -12.76 17.46 -44.50
N ASP A 693 -13.62 16.72 -45.20
CA ASP A 693 -14.84 17.23 -45.84
C ASP A 693 -16.08 17.21 -44.92
N TYR A 694 -15.96 16.65 -43.71
CA TYR A 694 -17.04 16.65 -42.73
C TYR A 694 -17.45 18.06 -42.35
N LYS A 695 -18.77 18.31 -42.38
CA LYS A 695 -19.41 19.56 -41.99
C LYS A 695 -20.18 19.32 -40.69
N PRO A 696 -19.70 19.83 -39.55
CA PRO A 696 -20.36 19.63 -38.27
C PRO A 696 -21.64 20.48 -38.17
N ASP A 697 -22.59 19.99 -37.40
CA ASP A 697 -23.83 20.69 -37.06
C ASP A 697 -24.03 20.65 -35.54
N VAL A 698 -24.54 21.73 -34.94
CA VAL A 698 -24.71 21.84 -33.47
C VAL A 698 -25.52 20.68 -32.87
N ASN A 699 -26.43 20.07 -33.65
CA ASN A 699 -27.27 18.96 -33.21
C ASN A 699 -26.51 17.61 -33.13
N ASP A 700 -25.28 17.50 -33.67
CA ASP A 700 -24.44 16.30 -33.57
C ASP A 700 -24.26 15.82 -32.12
N ILE A 701 -24.24 16.77 -31.18
CA ILE A 701 -24.00 16.54 -29.76
C ILE A 701 -25.25 16.76 -28.88
N GLU A 702 -26.44 16.98 -29.46
CA GLU A 702 -27.67 17.31 -28.71
C GLU A 702 -28.01 16.26 -27.63
N SER A 703 -27.67 14.99 -27.89
CA SER A 703 -27.89 13.87 -26.97
C SER A 703 -26.70 13.51 -26.07
N PHE A 704 -25.61 14.29 -26.09
CA PHE A 704 -24.39 13.98 -25.35
C PHE A 704 -24.41 14.64 -23.95
N THR A 705 -24.11 13.83 -22.95
CA THR A 705 -23.67 14.29 -21.62
C THR A 705 -22.23 14.80 -21.65
N ALA A 706 -21.78 15.52 -20.61
CA ALA A 706 -20.40 15.97 -20.45
C ALA A 706 -19.40 14.80 -20.51
N ASN A 707 -19.73 13.66 -19.89
CA ASN A 707 -18.92 12.45 -19.97
C ASN A 707 -18.80 11.93 -21.43
N GLN A 708 -19.89 11.97 -22.21
CA GLN A 708 -19.85 11.63 -23.63
C GLN A 708 -19.06 12.65 -24.47
N MET A 709 -19.16 13.95 -24.13
CA MET A 709 -18.33 15.00 -24.75
C MET A 709 -16.84 14.79 -24.44
N VAL A 710 -16.48 14.43 -23.21
CA VAL A 710 -15.09 14.10 -22.83
C VAL A 710 -14.59 12.88 -23.59
N VAL A 711 -15.37 11.80 -23.68
CA VAL A 711 -15.02 10.60 -24.46
C VAL A 711 -14.83 10.93 -25.95
N PHE A 712 -15.73 11.73 -26.53
CA PHE A 712 -15.63 12.23 -27.91
C PHE A 712 -14.35 13.05 -28.14
N LEU A 713 -14.04 13.98 -27.24
CA LEU A 713 -12.83 14.80 -27.33
C LEU A 713 -11.54 13.98 -27.12
N GLN A 714 -11.54 13.02 -26.18
CA GLN A 714 -10.42 12.09 -25.99
C GLN A 714 -10.20 11.17 -27.21
N ALA A 715 -11.26 10.76 -27.89
CA ALA A 715 -11.13 10.03 -29.15
C ALA A 715 -10.45 10.89 -30.25
N ILE A 716 -10.77 12.19 -30.33
CA ILE A 716 -10.07 13.14 -31.21
C ILE A 716 -8.61 13.35 -30.79
N GLN A 717 -8.32 13.49 -29.49
CA GLN A 717 -6.94 13.59 -28.98
C GLN A 717 -6.08 12.37 -29.36
N SER A 718 -6.71 11.21 -29.54
CA SER A 718 -6.08 9.93 -29.86
C SER A 718 -5.82 9.71 -31.36
N PHE A 719 -6.07 10.70 -32.22
CA PHE A 719 -5.79 10.57 -33.64
C PHE A 719 -4.28 10.50 -33.93
N PRO A 720 -3.82 9.60 -34.83
CA PRO A 720 -2.41 9.54 -35.24
C PRO A 720 -1.88 10.83 -35.88
N THR A 721 -2.78 11.59 -36.50
CA THR A 721 -2.54 12.94 -37.00
C THR A 721 -3.56 13.85 -36.34
N PRO A 722 -3.14 14.90 -35.59
CA PRO A 722 -4.06 15.88 -35.02
C PRO A 722 -4.92 16.58 -36.10
N LEU A 723 -6.03 17.19 -35.67
CA LEU A 723 -6.78 18.12 -36.52
C LEU A 723 -5.92 19.33 -36.92
N SER A 724 -6.26 20.00 -38.02
CA SER A 724 -5.67 21.32 -38.31
C SER A 724 -6.17 22.37 -37.31
N ALA A 725 -5.45 23.48 -37.18
CA ALA A 725 -5.86 24.59 -36.32
C ALA A 725 -7.26 25.13 -36.68
N GLU A 726 -7.59 25.21 -37.97
CA GLU A 726 -8.90 25.66 -38.45
C GLU A 726 -10.01 24.67 -38.09
N ARG A 727 -9.74 23.35 -38.15
CA ARG A 727 -10.71 22.32 -37.75
C ARG A 727 -10.87 22.25 -36.24
N SER A 728 -9.81 22.46 -35.45
CA SER A 728 -9.89 22.66 -34.00
C SER A 728 -10.79 23.84 -33.64
N HIS A 729 -10.53 25.01 -34.26
CA HIS A 729 -11.32 26.20 -34.00
C HIS A 729 -12.80 26.03 -34.39
N LEU A 730 -13.07 25.34 -35.50
CA LEU A 730 -14.42 24.97 -35.92
C LEU A 730 -15.10 24.04 -34.89
N LEU A 731 -14.39 23.05 -34.35
CA LEU A 731 -14.89 22.15 -33.31
C LEU A 731 -15.31 22.92 -32.05
N GLY A 732 -14.44 23.80 -31.54
CA GLY A 732 -14.72 24.60 -30.35
C GLY A 732 -15.88 25.57 -30.52
N THR A 733 -16.00 26.18 -31.70
CA THR A 733 -17.05 27.16 -32.00
C THR A 733 -18.40 26.52 -32.33
N THR A 734 -18.46 25.49 -33.19
CA THR A 734 -19.72 24.84 -33.58
C THR A 734 -20.42 24.18 -32.39
N TYR A 735 -19.67 23.56 -31.49
CA TYR A 735 -20.20 22.91 -30.28
C TYR A 735 -20.14 23.80 -29.04
N ASN A 736 -19.78 25.07 -29.20
CA ASN A 736 -19.70 26.08 -28.13
C ASN A 736 -18.81 25.67 -26.93
N ILE A 737 -17.80 24.81 -27.16
CA ILE A 737 -16.95 24.25 -26.10
C ILE A 737 -16.02 25.31 -25.51
N SER A 738 -15.48 26.21 -26.33
CA SER A 738 -14.56 27.27 -25.88
C SER A 738 -15.19 28.20 -24.84
N SER A 739 -16.51 28.39 -24.88
CA SER A 739 -17.26 29.20 -23.89
C SER A 739 -17.82 28.40 -22.71
N SER A 740 -17.72 27.07 -22.73
CA SER A 740 -18.25 26.21 -21.67
C SER A 740 -17.67 26.55 -20.29
N LYS A 741 -18.50 26.35 -19.26
CA LYS A 741 -18.10 26.38 -17.84
C LYS A 741 -17.65 25.01 -17.32
N ASN A 742 -18.02 23.93 -18.01
CA ASN A 742 -17.66 22.59 -17.60
C ASN A 742 -16.16 22.34 -17.85
N VAL A 743 -15.37 22.28 -16.77
CA VAL A 743 -13.91 22.21 -16.82
C VAL A 743 -13.41 20.89 -17.40
N GLU A 744 -14.11 19.77 -17.19
CA GLU A 744 -13.76 18.46 -17.78
C GLU A 744 -13.83 18.55 -19.32
N VAL A 745 -14.94 19.06 -19.86
CA VAL A 745 -15.13 19.22 -21.32
C VAL A 745 -14.16 20.27 -21.90
N LYS A 746 -14.02 21.42 -21.22
CA LYS A 746 -13.16 22.53 -21.69
C LYS A 746 -11.68 22.16 -21.72
N SER A 747 -11.19 21.50 -20.68
CA SER A 747 -9.78 21.04 -20.62
C SER A 747 -9.50 19.95 -21.66
N ALA A 748 -10.43 19.02 -21.89
CA ALA A 748 -10.31 18.02 -22.94
C ALA A 748 -10.21 18.65 -24.35
N TYR A 749 -11.02 19.68 -24.63
CA TYR A 749 -10.90 20.43 -25.89
C TYR A 749 -9.57 21.21 -25.99
N TYR A 750 -9.08 21.79 -24.91
CA TYR A 750 -7.79 22.48 -24.92
C TYR A 750 -6.57 21.57 -25.15
N ILE A 751 -6.66 20.28 -24.85
CA ILE A 751 -5.64 19.32 -25.30
C ILE A 751 -5.74 19.06 -26.81
N VAL A 752 -6.96 19.03 -27.39
CA VAL A 752 -7.16 18.96 -28.86
C VAL A 752 -6.56 20.20 -29.54
N SER A 753 -6.84 21.41 -29.03
CA SER A 753 -6.37 22.65 -29.66
C SER A 753 -4.85 22.82 -29.58
N LEU A 754 -4.22 22.45 -28.46
CA LEU A 754 -2.76 22.40 -28.34
C LEU A 754 -2.12 21.37 -29.29
N ASN A 755 -2.69 20.17 -29.39
CA ASN A 755 -2.20 19.15 -30.35
C ASN A 755 -2.39 19.60 -31.82
N ALA A 756 -3.43 20.37 -32.12
CA ALA A 756 -3.71 20.95 -33.44
C ALA A 756 -2.88 22.20 -33.78
N GLY A 757 -2.14 22.76 -32.81
CA GLY A 757 -1.41 24.02 -32.97
C GLY A 757 -2.30 25.26 -33.05
N ASP A 758 -3.55 25.18 -32.59
CA ASP A 758 -4.51 26.28 -32.61
C ASP A 758 -4.16 27.35 -31.57
N LYS A 759 -3.48 28.39 -32.04
CA LYS A 759 -3.07 29.54 -31.21
C LYS A 759 -4.23 30.43 -30.78
N GLY A 760 -5.41 30.29 -31.37
CA GLY A 760 -6.61 31.08 -31.01
C GLY A 760 -7.09 30.78 -29.59
N GLU A 761 -6.90 29.55 -29.12
CA GLU A 761 -7.37 29.09 -27.80
C GLU A 761 -6.36 29.31 -26.66
N ILE A 762 -5.10 29.67 -26.97
CA ILE A 762 -4.05 29.92 -25.97
C ILE A 762 -4.46 30.92 -24.86
N PRO A 763 -5.15 32.04 -25.15
CA PRO A 763 -5.63 32.94 -24.09
C PRO A 763 -6.57 32.25 -23.09
N GLY A 764 -7.50 31.41 -23.57
CA GLY A 764 -8.44 30.68 -22.73
C GLY A 764 -7.78 29.54 -21.94
N ILE A 765 -6.74 28.92 -22.50
CA ILE A 765 -5.87 27.96 -21.78
C ILE A 765 -5.18 28.64 -20.60
N ILE A 766 -4.58 29.82 -20.84
CA ILE A 766 -3.91 30.61 -19.80
C ILE A 766 -4.91 31.04 -18.72
N GLU A 767 -6.10 31.52 -19.10
CA GLU A 767 -7.18 31.88 -18.17
C GLU A 767 -7.58 30.68 -17.29
N LEU A 768 -7.77 29.50 -17.89
CA LEU A 768 -8.17 28.28 -17.17
C LEU A 768 -7.09 27.85 -16.17
N VAL A 769 -5.83 27.69 -16.59
CA VAL A 769 -4.77 27.27 -15.65
C VAL A 769 -4.48 28.32 -14.57
N SER A 770 -4.75 29.59 -14.83
CA SER A 770 -4.60 30.68 -13.84
C SER A 770 -5.75 30.75 -12.83
N SER A 771 -6.84 29.99 -13.02
CA SER A 771 -8.06 30.07 -12.19
C SER A 771 -8.40 28.78 -11.44
N ILE A 772 -7.77 27.64 -11.76
CA ILE A 772 -7.96 26.35 -11.07
C ILE A 772 -6.63 25.73 -10.66
N GLY A 773 -6.58 24.99 -9.55
CA GLY A 773 -5.38 24.30 -9.03
C GLY A 773 -5.43 22.77 -9.09
N ARG A 774 -6.55 22.19 -9.54
CA ARG A 774 -6.77 20.73 -9.61
C ARG A 774 -5.80 20.07 -10.59
N MET A 775 -4.93 19.20 -10.06
CA MET A 775 -3.79 18.61 -10.80
C MET A 775 -4.22 17.84 -12.06
N LYS A 776 -5.42 17.25 -12.08
CA LYS A 776 -6.02 16.57 -13.25
C LYS A 776 -6.03 17.45 -14.50
N PHE A 777 -6.24 18.76 -14.36
CA PHE A 777 -6.35 19.69 -15.49
C PHE A 777 -5.08 20.50 -15.70
N VAL A 778 -4.51 21.08 -14.64
CA VAL A 778 -3.36 21.98 -14.79
C VAL A 778 -2.12 21.25 -15.28
N ARG A 779 -1.86 20.01 -14.83
CA ARG A 779 -0.63 19.29 -15.21
C ARG A 779 -0.61 18.92 -16.70
N PRO A 780 -1.65 18.28 -17.29
CA PRO A 780 -1.66 18.00 -18.73
C PRO A 780 -1.59 19.29 -19.57
N LEU A 781 -2.31 20.34 -19.19
CA LEU A 781 -2.29 21.62 -19.91
C LEU A 781 -0.92 22.30 -19.85
N TYR A 782 -0.24 22.35 -18.70
CA TYR A 782 1.12 22.90 -18.61
C TYR A 782 2.14 22.08 -19.38
N ARG A 783 2.06 20.74 -19.36
CA ARG A 783 2.94 19.86 -20.16
C ARG A 783 2.77 20.14 -21.65
N LYS A 784 1.53 20.16 -22.14
CA LYS A 784 1.23 20.42 -23.55
C LYS A 784 1.55 21.85 -23.97
N LEU A 785 1.29 22.84 -23.11
CA LEU A 785 1.71 24.21 -23.35
C LEU A 785 3.25 24.31 -23.40
N ASN A 786 3.98 23.56 -22.58
CA ASN A 786 5.44 23.51 -22.60
C ASN A 786 6.03 22.79 -23.83
N GLU A 787 5.32 21.81 -24.40
CA GLU A 787 5.65 21.20 -25.69
C GLU A 787 5.49 22.20 -26.86
N VAL A 788 4.46 23.05 -26.81
CA VAL A 788 4.11 24.00 -27.89
C VAL A 788 4.86 25.35 -27.78
N ASP A 789 4.95 25.90 -26.57
CA ASP A 789 5.62 27.18 -26.24
C ASP A 789 6.11 27.16 -24.78
N ARG A 790 7.32 26.61 -24.58
CA ARG A 790 8.00 26.56 -23.27
C ARG A 790 8.13 27.93 -22.61
N ASP A 791 8.41 28.97 -23.39
CA ASP A 791 8.64 30.32 -22.90
C ASP A 791 7.36 30.91 -22.29
N LEU A 792 6.22 30.67 -22.94
CA LEU A 792 4.90 31.04 -22.46
C LEU A 792 4.44 30.18 -21.27
N ALA A 793 4.73 28.87 -21.30
CA ALA A 793 4.45 27.97 -20.17
C ALA A 793 5.18 28.42 -18.90
N LEU A 794 6.48 28.71 -18.99
CA LEU A 794 7.30 29.18 -17.86
C LEU A 794 6.84 30.55 -17.33
N LYS A 795 6.54 31.50 -18.23
CA LYS A 795 6.02 32.83 -17.82
C LYS A 795 4.65 32.73 -17.15
N THR A 796 3.79 31.83 -17.63
CA THR A 796 2.45 31.59 -17.06
C THR A 796 2.54 30.88 -15.71
N PHE A 797 3.46 29.93 -15.56
CA PHE A 797 3.73 29.28 -14.28
C PHE A 797 4.30 30.27 -13.25
N GLU A 798 5.35 31.02 -13.59
CA GLU A 798 5.99 31.98 -12.68
C GLU A 798 5.01 33.05 -12.17
N LYS A 799 4.07 33.50 -13.02
CA LYS A 799 3.00 34.43 -12.65
C LYS A 799 1.98 33.84 -11.67
N ASN A 800 1.72 32.54 -11.74
CA ASN A 800 0.63 31.86 -11.01
C ASN A 800 1.11 30.88 -9.93
N LYS A 801 2.42 30.68 -9.75
CA LYS A 801 2.99 29.66 -8.84
C LYS A 801 2.49 29.80 -7.39
N ASP A 802 2.23 31.03 -6.95
CA ASP A 802 1.76 31.34 -5.60
C ASP A 802 0.22 31.22 -5.46
N PHE A 803 -0.52 31.05 -6.55
CA PHE A 803 -1.94 30.65 -6.49
C PHE A 803 -2.09 29.15 -6.18
N TYR A 804 -1.17 28.31 -6.67
CA TYR A 804 -1.23 26.87 -6.46
C TYR A 804 -0.83 26.45 -5.02
N PRO A 805 -1.43 25.38 -4.47
CA PRO A 805 -0.97 24.75 -3.25
C PRO A 805 0.42 24.12 -3.46
N SER A 806 1.13 23.84 -2.38
CA SER A 806 2.52 23.35 -2.42
C SER A 806 2.64 22.07 -3.27
N THR A 807 1.72 21.13 -3.12
CA THR A 807 1.64 19.88 -3.89
C THR A 807 1.56 20.12 -5.40
N THR A 808 0.58 20.91 -5.85
CA THR A 808 0.40 21.25 -7.28
C THR A 808 1.62 22.00 -7.81
N ARG A 809 2.12 23.01 -7.07
CA ARG A 809 3.28 23.81 -7.45
C ARG A 809 4.53 22.94 -7.64
N ASN A 810 4.88 22.14 -6.64
CA ASN A 810 6.06 21.27 -6.66
C ASN A 810 6.01 20.29 -7.85
N GLN A 811 4.81 19.82 -8.18
CA GLN A 811 4.66 18.86 -9.27
C GLN A 811 4.66 19.52 -10.66
N LEU A 812 4.19 20.77 -10.79
CA LEU A 812 4.37 21.59 -11.98
C LEU A 812 5.84 22.00 -12.20
N GLU A 813 6.59 22.29 -11.14
CA GLU A 813 8.05 22.53 -11.24
C GLU A 813 8.78 21.33 -11.85
N LYS A 814 8.47 20.10 -11.39
CA LYS A 814 8.97 18.85 -11.99
C LYS A 814 8.53 18.69 -13.44
N ASP A 815 7.23 18.86 -13.74
CA ASP A 815 6.68 18.70 -15.10
C ASP A 815 7.24 19.74 -16.09
N LEU A 816 7.72 20.90 -15.62
CA LEU A 816 8.37 21.95 -16.42
C LEU A 816 9.91 21.86 -16.42
N GLY A 817 10.50 20.90 -15.70
CA GLY A 817 11.96 20.73 -15.61
C GLY A 817 12.67 21.88 -14.89
N LEU A 818 12.08 22.39 -13.81
CA LEU A 818 12.64 23.41 -12.93
C LEU A 818 13.32 22.82 -11.67
N LYS A 819 13.01 21.57 -11.33
CA LYS A 819 13.57 20.79 -10.22
C LYS A 819 13.67 19.31 -10.60
#